data_AF-B8II10-F1
#
_entry.id   AF-B8II10-F1
#
_cell.length_a   1.000
_cell.length_b   1.000
_cell.length_c   1.000
_cell.angle_alpha   90.00
_cell.angle_beta   90.00
_cell.angle_gamma   90.00
#
_symmetry.space_group_name_H-M   'P 1'
#
loop_
_entity.id
_entity.type
_entity.pdbx_description
1 polymer ?
#
loop_
_entity_poly.entity_id
_entity_poly.type
_entity_poly.pdbx_seq_one_letter_code
_entity_poly.pdbx_strand_id
1 'polypeptide(L)'
;MARLWFRSALLPDGWAEGVALDIRDGRITAVTRGVPAAPGDETGVIGLPGLPNLHSHAFQRGMAGLAERRGAGLDSFWTWREVMYRFVDRMQPDDVEAVAAQAYVEMLEAGFTRVGEFHYLHHDPAGAPYADPAEMASRIAAAADATGIGLTLLPVYYAHGGFGPLPPSAGQRRFVTDPERFADLMAASRRAVAGLPDAVVGVAPHSLRAATPAEVEALLPLAGGGPVHIHVAEQVREVEECLAATGARPVDLLLDHAPVDGRWCLIHATHLSEAETPPARAERRGRGALPDHRGQSRRRPVSACRLRPRGRAVRHRQRLERADLGRGGDAAPRIRPAPRGARAQHRDLAALPLDRAGARRGLPRRGRAGARGGLRARGGVPRRHRRPRSRPSGPRGARRRCVARRLDLRRPRRRGGERLAGGAAGRGAGPAPEARGGGGTLPVRPGKARRVTRAATLNARIRGDLEGRILSGEWPPGHRIPFESELSALYGCSRMTVNKVLAGLAEAGLIERRRRAGSFVARPARQSAVLQIPDIPSEIEARGARYALELVARRERPAGAAEPAESGFTPGQPLLDLTCRHLADGRPFAWEERLISLAAVPAAAAADFARVPPGTWLLRHVPWTEASHRITAINAAARLARALDLPLGGACLAVERRTWRGGETLTYVRQIFRGDTYSLGARFSP
;
A
#
# COMPACT_ATOMS: atom_id res chain seq x y z
N MET A 1 29.05 28.58 -10.82
CA MET A 1 29.53 27.35 -11.49
C MET A 1 29.83 26.34 -10.41
N ALA A 2 29.17 25.20 -10.43
CA ALA A 2 29.44 24.09 -9.52
C ALA A 2 30.21 23.01 -10.29
N ARG A 3 31.00 22.20 -9.58
CA ARG A 3 31.77 21.12 -10.19
C ARG A 3 31.64 19.87 -9.34
N LEU A 4 31.07 18.83 -9.92
CA LEU A 4 30.96 17.51 -9.29
C LEU A 4 32.10 16.65 -9.80
N TRP A 5 32.67 15.79 -8.95
CA TRP A 5 33.63 14.78 -9.36
C TRP A 5 33.22 13.41 -8.84
N PHE A 6 33.28 12.39 -9.69
CA PHE A 6 32.96 11.02 -9.34
C PHE A 6 34.15 10.10 -9.60
N ARG A 7 34.42 9.19 -8.65
CA ARG A 7 35.43 8.14 -8.89
C ARG A 7 35.06 7.30 -10.11
N SER A 8 33.81 6.85 -10.18
CA SER A 8 33.26 6.14 -11.34
C SER A 8 31.90 6.75 -11.71
N ALA A 9 31.58 6.89 -13.00
CA ALA A 9 30.27 7.34 -13.44
C ALA A 9 29.79 6.63 -14.71
N LEU A 10 28.47 6.41 -14.81
CA LEU A 10 27.82 5.85 -15.99
C LEU A 10 27.50 6.97 -17.00
N LEU A 11 28.27 7.01 -18.09
CA LEU A 11 28.12 7.93 -19.21
C LEU A 11 27.35 7.25 -20.37
N PRO A 12 26.90 8.01 -21.40
CA PRO A 12 26.11 7.45 -22.51
C PRO A 12 26.78 6.31 -23.29
N ASP A 13 28.11 6.24 -23.28
CA ASP A 13 28.94 5.23 -23.91
C ASP A 13 29.46 4.14 -22.94
N GLY A 14 29.17 4.24 -21.64
CA GLY A 14 29.51 3.24 -20.63
C GLY A 14 30.09 3.82 -19.34
N TRP A 15 30.65 2.95 -18.50
CA TRP A 15 31.34 3.34 -17.27
C TRP A 15 32.67 4.04 -17.57
N ALA A 16 32.97 5.11 -16.83
CA ALA A 16 34.23 5.84 -16.90
C ALA A 16 34.73 6.21 -15.49
N GLU A 17 36.05 6.19 -15.30
CA GLU A 17 36.69 6.59 -14.03
C GLU A 17 37.18 8.05 -14.06
N GLY A 18 37.27 8.67 -12.87
CA GLY A 18 37.77 10.03 -12.67
C GLY A 18 36.98 11.08 -13.44
N VAL A 19 35.67 11.15 -13.22
CA VAL A 19 34.73 11.93 -14.04
C VAL A 19 34.37 13.24 -13.35
N ALA A 20 34.80 14.36 -13.92
CA ALA A 20 34.36 15.70 -13.52
C ALA A 20 33.19 16.19 -14.39
N LEU A 21 32.17 16.76 -13.76
CA LEU A 21 31.00 17.39 -14.39
C LEU A 21 31.00 18.88 -14.05
N ASP A 22 31.13 19.73 -15.07
CA ASP A 22 31.03 21.18 -14.91
C ASP A 22 29.57 21.62 -15.08
N ILE A 23 29.01 22.30 -14.07
CA ILE A 23 27.59 22.68 -14.01
C ILE A 23 27.42 24.21 -14.00
N ARG A 24 26.59 24.70 -14.92
CA ARG A 24 26.13 26.10 -15.00
C ARG A 24 24.63 26.11 -15.23
N ASP A 25 23.91 26.90 -14.43
CA ASP A 25 22.47 27.16 -14.59
C ASP A 25 21.62 25.89 -14.74
N GLY A 26 21.91 24.88 -13.90
CA GLY A 26 21.25 23.58 -13.88
C GLY A 26 21.65 22.61 -15.00
N ARG A 27 22.53 23.01 -15.93
CA ARG A 27 22.97 22.20 -17.08
C ARG A 27 24.42 21.75 -16.92
N ILE A 28 24.70 20.51 -17.32
CA ILE A 28 26.06 19.99 -17.48
C ILE A 28 26.65 20.62 -18.74
N THR A 29 27.68 21.45 -18.59
CA THR A 29 28.34 22.15 -19.71
C THR A 29 29.58 21.43 -20.22
N ALA A 30 30.22 20.59 -19.40
CA ALA A 30 31.33 19.73 -19.82
C ALA A 30 31.40 18.45 -18.96
N VAL A 31 31.97 17.40 -19.56
CA VAL A 31 32.24 16.10 -18.92
C VAL A 31 33.68 15.72 -19.23
N THR A 32 34.53 15.69 -18.21
CA THR A 32 35.96 15.37 -18.33
C THR A 32 36.25 14.05 -17.64
N ARG A 33 37.01 13.15 -18.26
CA ARG A 33 37.27 11.78 -17.78
C ARG A 33 38.74 11.60 -17.40
N GLY A 34 39.05 10.62 -16.55
CA GLY A 34 40.42 10.27 -16.17
C GLY A 34 41.16 11.38 -15.42
N VAL A 35 40.45 12.36 -14.84
CA VAL A 35 41.03 13.47 -14.09
C VAL A 35 40.95 13.23 -12.59
N PRO A 36 41.93 13.68 -11.79
CA PRO A 36 41.81 13.71 -10.34
C PRO A 36 40.77 14.76 -9.90
N ALA A 37 40.22 14.60 -8.70
CA ALA A 37 39.40 15.62 -8.06
C ALA A 37 40.26 16.87 -7.78
N ALA A 38 39.75 18.05 -8.11
CA ALA A 38 40.37 19.33 -7.83
C ALA A 38 39.94 19.88 -6.46
N PRO A 39 40.74 20.77 -5.83
CA PRO A 39 40.33 21.46 -4.60
C PRO A 39 39.03 22.25 -4.82
N GLY A 40 37.97 21.90 -4.09
CA GLY A 40 36.65 22.52 -4.20
C GLY A 40 35.63 21.77 -5.06
N ASP A 41 36.01 20.65 -5.70
CA ASP A 41 35.03 19.73 -6.30
C ASP A 41 34.14 19.08 -5.21
N GLU A 42 32.85 18.94 -5.49
CA GLU A 42 31.95 18.12 -4.68
C GLU A 42 32.10 16.65 -5.11
N THR A 43 32.57 15.78 -4.20
CA THR A 43 33.05 14.44 -4.57
C THR A 43 32.06 13.32 -4.23
N GLY A 44 31.76 12.48 -5.23
CA GLY A 44 30.99 11.24 -5.10
C GLY A 44 31.81 9.99 -5.45
N VAL A 45 31.34 8.81 -5.03
CA VAL A 45 31.99 7.54 -5.40
C VAL A 45 31.45 7.00 -6.72
N ILE A 46 30.12 6.99 -6.88
CA ILE A 46 29.42 6.48 -8.07
C ILE A 46 28.47 7.56 -8.57
N GLY A 47 28.60 7.96 -9.83
CA GLY A 47 27.67 8.85 -10.53
C GLY A 47 26.75 8.07 -11.46
N LEU A 48 25.44 8.27 -11.35
CA LEU A 48 24.43 7.72 -12.25
C LEU A 48 23.54 8.85 -12.79
N PRO A 49 23.03 8.76 -14.04
CA PRO A 49 21.94 9.62 -14.48
C PRO A 49 20.71 9.42 -13.59
N GLY A 50 20.08 10.52 -13.16
CA GLY A 50 18.83 10.47 -12.41
C GLY A 50 17.71 9.80 -13.21
N LEU A 51 16.88 8.99 -12.54
CA LEU A 51 15.87 8.19 -13.21
C LEU A 51 14.58 9.02 -13.43
N PRO A 52 13.98 9.03 -14.64
CA PRO A 52 12.64 9.59 -14.81
C PRO A 52 11.57 8.62 -14.33
N ASN A 53 10.69 9.04 -13.42
CA ASN A 53 9.42 8.37 -13.17
C ASN A 53 8.41 8.85 -14.22
N LEU A 54 8.25 8.11 -15.31
CA LEU A 54 7.46 8.54 -16.47
C LEU A 54 5.93 8.56 -16.27
N HIS A 55 5.41 8.06 -15.14
CA HIS A 55 3.97 8.01 -14.88
C HIS A 55 3.64 8.01 -13.37
N SER A 56 2.82 8.97 -12.95
CA SER A 56 2.37 9.16 -11.57
C SER A 56 0.92 9.63 -11.51
N HIS A 57 0.24 9.29 -10.41
CA HIS A 57 -1.01 9.89 -9.96
C HIS A 57 -0.82 10.28 -8.48
N ALA A 58 -0.23 11.44 -8.22
CA ALA A 58 0.32 11.84 -6.92
C ALA A 58 -0.65 11.63 -5.75
N PHE A 59 -1.92 11.99 -5.92
CA PHE A 59 -2.95 11.88 -4.88
C PHE A 59 -3.15 10.44 -4.38
N GLN A 60 -2.88 9.42 -5.22
CA GLN A 60 -3.01 8.01 -4.85
C GLN A 60 -1.97 7.60 -3.79
N ARG A 61 -0.88 8.37 -3.61
CA ARG A 61 0.08 8.13 -2.53
C ARG A 61 -0.58 8.24 -1.15
N GLY A 62 -1.56 9.14 -0.99
CA GLY A 62 -2.32 9.31 0.25
C GLY A 62 -3.20 8.11 0.64
N MET A 63 -3.46 7.18 -0.29
CA MET A 63 -4.19 5.92 -0.04
C MET A 63 -3.31 4.66 -0.18
N ALA A 64 -2.01 4.80 -0.41
CA ALA A 64 -1.09 3.67 -0.57
C ALA A 64 -1.10 2.79 0.70
N GLY A 65 -1.37 1.49 0.54
CA GLY A 65 -1.53 0.56 1.66
C GLY A 65 -2.86 0.63 2.43
N LEU A 66 -3.75 1.59 2.12
CA LEU A 66 -5.08 1.69 2.73
C LEU A 66 -6.16 0.93 1.94
N ALA A 67 -5.91 0.66 0.65
CA ALA A 67 -6.80 -0.11 -0.21
C ALA A 67 -6.66 -1.63 -0.05
N GLU A 68 -5.71 -2.12 0.76
CA GLU A 68 -5.48 -3.54 1.07
C GLU A 68 -6.54 -4.12 2.04
N ARG A 69 -7.80 -3.69 1.86
CA ARG A 69 -8.95 -4.03 2.69
C ARG A 69 -10.06 -4.62 1.83
N ARG A 70 -10.09 -5.94 1.76
CA ARG A 70 -11.11 -6.66 0.99
C ARG A 70 -12.51 -6.38 1.52
N GLY A 71 -13.36 -5.83 0.66
CA GLY A 71 -14.80 -5.67 0.91
C GLY A 71 -15.56 -6.99 0.84
N ALA A 72 -16.88 -6.96 0.95
CA ALA A 72 -17.74 -8.15 0.97
C ALA A 72 -17.79 -8.96 -0.35
N GLY A 73 -17.06 -8.56 -1.39
CA GLY A 73 -17.10 -9.15 -2.73
C GLY A 73 -15.78 -9.77 -3.22
N LEU A 74 -15.72 -10.00 -4.53
CA LEU A 74 -14.44 -10.26 -5.22
C LEU A 74 -13.66 -8.95 -5.32
N ASP A 75 -12.47 -8.93 -4.74
CA ASP A 75 -11.58 -7.77 -4.85
C ASP A 75 -11.01 -7.69 -6.26
N SER A 76 -10.98 -6.48 -6.82
CA SER A 76 -10.55 -6.20 -8.19
C SER A 76 -10.06 -4.76 -8.29
N PHE A 77 -9.53 -4.38 -9.47
CA PHE A 77 -9.27 -2.97 -9.79
C PHE A 77 -10.47 -2.05 -9.48
N TRP A 78 -11.69 -2.57 -9.64
CA TRP A 78 -12.92 -1.80 -9.48
C TRP A 78 -13.29 -1.52 -8.00
N THR A 79 -13.04 -2.45 -7.08
CA THR A 79 -13.25 -2.24 -5.64
C THR A 79 -12.15 -1.35 -5.04
N TRP A 80 -10.90 -1.48 -5.53
CA TRP A 80 -9.84 -0.51 -5.26
C TRP A 80 -10.26 0.90 -5.73
N ARG A 81 -10.86 0.99 -6.93
CA ARG A 81 -11.33 2.26 -7.51
C ARG A 81 -12.43 2.92 -6.68
N GLU A 82 -13.26 2.16 -5.96
CA GLU A 82 -14.22 2.72 -4.98
C GLU A 82 -13.52 3.33 -3.75
N VAL A 83 -12.42 2.73 -3.26
CA VAL A 83 -11.58 3.33 -2.22
C VAL A 83 -10.99 4.65 -2.72
N MET A 84 -10.47 4.65 -3.95
CA MET A 84 -9.92 5.82 -4.62
C MET A 84 -10.96 6.94 -4.78
N TYR A 85 -12.17 6.62 -5.26
CA TYR A 85 -13.26 7.61 -5.34
C TYR A 85 -13.62 8.18 -3.97
N ARG A 86 -13.75 7.37 -2.90
CA ARG A 86 -14.03 7.89 -1.55
C ARG A 86 -12.94 8.80 -0.97
N PHE A 87 -11.70 8.66 -1.46
CA PHE A 87 -10.57 9.52 -1.12
C PHE A 87 -10.66 10.84 -1.91
N VAL A 88 -10.75 10.73 -3.23
CA VAL A 88 -10.91 11.84 -4.19
C VAL A 88 -12.15 12.70 -3.91
N ASP A 89 -13.25 12.10 -3.45
CA ASP A 89 -14.50 12.80 -3.08
C ASP A 89 -14.30 13.82 -1.93
N ARG A 90 -13.18 13.78 -1.20
CA ARG A 90 -12.92 14.64 -0.03
C ARG A 90 -11.77 15.63 -0.22
N MET A 91 -10.79 15.32 -1.07
CA MET A 91 -9.57 16.11 -1.19
C MET A 91 -9.82 17.55 -1.67
N GLN A 92 -9.32 18.52 -0.92
CA GLN A 92 -9.21 19.91 -1.33
C GLN A 92 -7.90 20.16 -2.08
N PRO A 93 -7.72 21.33 -2.74
CA PRO A 93 -6.46 21.66 -3.41
C PRO A 93 -5.23 21.55 -2.48
N ASP A 94 -5.33 22.07 -1.26
CA ASP A 94 -4.25 22.00 -0.26
C ASP A 94 -3.89 20.54 0.14
N ASP A 95 -4.87 19.63 0.17
CA ASP A 95 -4.61 18.20 0.43
C ASP A 95 -3.82 17.55 -0.71
N VAL A 96 -4.13 17.92 -1.96
CA VAL A 96 -3.44 17.40 -3.15
C VAL A 96 -2.02 17.95 -3.22
N GLU A 97 -1.81 19.24 -2.93
CA GLU A 97 -0.48 19.85 -2.85
C GLU A 97 0.40 19.12 -1.82
N ALA A 98 -0.12 18.90 -0.60
CA ALA A 98 0.62 18.25 0.47
C ALA A 98 0.95 16.78 0.16
N VAL A 99 0.00 16.02 -0.39
CA VAL A 99 0.23 14.61 -0.78
C VAL A 99 1.20 14.50 -1.96
N ALA A 100 1.13 15.41 -2.94
CA ALA A 100 2.06 15.45 -4.05
C ALA A 100 3.47 15.81 -3.60
N ALA A 101 3.64 16.81 -2.74
CA ALA A 101 4.95 17.17 -2.19
C ALA A 101 5.58 15.98 -1.43
N GLN A 102 4.81 15.28 -0.60
CA GLN A 102 5.29 14.08 0.09
C GLN A 102 5.71 12.98 -0.90
N ALA A 103 4.90 12.71 -1.94
CA ALA A 103 5.22 11.72 -2.96
C ALA A 103 6.49 12.08 -3.75
N TYR A 104 6.71 13.36 -4.02
CA TYR A 104 7.85 13.85 -4.81
C TYR A 104 9.17 13.86 -4.02
N VAL A 105 9.14 14.15 -2.70
CA VAL A 105 10.32 13.94 -1.83
C VAL A 105 10.71 12.46 -1.80
N GLU A 106 9.75 11.57 -1.60
CA GLU A 106 10.01 10.11 -1.57
C GLU A 106 10.53 9.59 -2.92
N MET A 107 10.08 10.16 -4.04
CA MET A 107 10.63 9.87 -5.37
C MET A 107 12.10 10.32 -5.49
N LEU A 108 12.44 11.52 -5.01
CA LEU A 108 13.81 12.03 -5.00
C LEU A 108 14.73 11.18 -4.12
N GLU A 109 14.28 10.79 -2.92
CA GLU A 109 15.01 9.87 -2.02
C GLU A 109 15.22 8.48 -2.65
N ALA A 110 14.30 8.02 -3.49
CA ALA A 110 14.43 6.80 -4.28
C ALA A 110 15.27 6.93 -5.57
N GLY A 111 15.80 8.13 -5.88
CA GLY A 111 16.65 8.40 -7.04
C GLY A 111 15.91 8.80 -8.32
N PHE A 112 14.61 9.09 -8.24
CA PHE A 112 13.86 9.67 -9.35
C PHE A 112 14.02 11.20 -9.38
N THR A 113 14.46 11.75 -10.51
CA THR A 113 14.76 13.20 -10.63
C THR A 113 13.74 13.97 -11.47
N ARG A 114 12.80 13.27 -12.11
CA ARG A 114 11.68 13.87 -12.86
C ARG A 114 10.45 12.98 -12.74
N VAL A 115 9.27 13.59 -12.65
CA VAL A 115 7.96 12.90 -12.62
C VAL A 115 7.10 13.30 -13.83
N GLY A 116 6.48 12.31 -14.48
CA GLY A 116 5.39 12.46 -15.44
C GLY A 116 4.06 12.36 -14.73
N GLU A 117 3.52 13.49 -14.27
CA GLU A 117 2.28 13.52 -13.50
C GLU A 117 1.07 13.47 -14.44
N PHE A 118 0.41 12.31 -14.47
CA PHE A 118 -0.77 12.03 -15.27
C PHE A 118 -2.01 12.48 -14.49
N HIS A 119 -2.34 13.76 -14.65
CA HIS A 119 -3.20 14.52 -13.76
C HIS A 119 -4.64 14.60 -14.30
N TYR A 120 -5.55 13.85 -13.68
CA TYR A 120 -6.98 13.82 -14.05
C TYR A 120 -7.93 14.42 -13.01
N LEU A 121 -7.42 15.00 -11.93
CA LEU A 121 -8.23 15.53 -10.84
C LEU A 121 -8.39 17.04 -10.99
N HIS A 122 -9.36 17.49 -11.79
CA HIS A 122 -9.48 18.88 -12.24
C HIS A 122 -10.45 19.72 -11.40
N HIS A 123 -11.64 19.19 -11.14
CA HIS A 123 -12.78 19.96 -10.62
C HIS A 123 -12.94 19.82 -9.10
N ASP A 124 -13.84 20.61 -8.52
CA ASP A 124 -14.17 20.56 -7.10
C ASP A 124 -14.85 19.24 -6.66
N PRO A 125 -15.08 18.99 -5.36
CA PRO A 125 -15.78 17.79 -4.89
C PRO A 125 -17.22 17.61 -5.40
N ALA A 126 -17.88 18.66 -5.89
CA ALA A 126 -19.19 18.56 -6.54
C ALA A 126 -19.08 18.22 -8.04
N GLY A 127 -17.90 18.38 -8.65
CA GLY A 127 -17.66 18.26 -10.08
C GLY A 127 -17.79 19.58 -10.84
N ALA A 128 -17.85 20.72 -10.14
CA ALA A 128 -17.86 22.04 -10.73
C ALA A 128 -16.42 22.55 -10.96
N PRO A 129 -16.14 23.25 -12.08
CA PRO A 129 -14.83 23.82 -12.32
C PRO A 129 -14.49 24.89 -11.28
N TYR A 130 -13.21 24.95 -10.89
CA TYR A 130 -12.69 26.04 -10.07
C TYR A 130 -12.63 27.36 -10.87
N ALA A 131 -12.48 28.48 -10.16
CA ALA A 131 -12.39 29.82 -10.79
C ALA A 131 -11.15 29.97 -11.69
N ASP A 132 -10.02 29.34 -11.34
CA ASP A 132 -8.95 29.02 -12.28
C ASP A 132 -9.15 27.56 -12.73
N PRO A 133 -9.35 27.27 -14.03
CA PRO A 133 -9.41 25.92 -14.55
C PRO A 133 -8.19 25.06 -14.16
N ALA A 134 -7.02 25.68 -13.96
CA ALA A 134 -5.79 24.98 -13.57
C ALA A 134 -5.56 24.91 -12.05
N GLU A 135 -6.51 25.24 -11.17
CA GLU A 135 -6.32 25.22 -9.70
C GLU A 135 -5.55 23.97 -9.21
N MET A 136 -6.00 22.78 -9.60
CA MET A 136 -5.39 21.51 -9.18
C MET A 136 -4.04 21.23 -9.85
N ALA A 137 -3.84 21.70 -11.09
CA ALA A 137 -2.57 21.64 -11.80
C ALA A 137 -1.53 22.61 -11.20
N SER A 138 -1.96 23.78 -10.72
CA SER A 138 -1.16 24.74 -9.95
C SER A 138 -0.68 24.12 -8.63
N ARG A 139 -1.49 23.26 -7.99
CA ARG A 139 -1.07 22.52 -6.78
C ARG A 139 0.01 21.47 -7.06
N ILE A 140 -0.09 20.78 -8.20
CA ILE A 140 1.01 19.90 -8.67
C ILE A 140 2.27 20.71 -8.96
N ALA A 141 2.15 21.87 -9.60
CA ALA A 141 3.28 22.75 -9.90
C ALA A 141 3.96 23.27 -8.62
N ALA A 142 3.18 23.73 -7.63
CA ALA A 142 3.67 24.17 -6.33
C ALA A 142 4.37 23.04 -5.55
N ALA A 143 3.81 21.82 -5.57
CA ALA A 143 4.44 20.65 -4.99
C ALA A 143 5.77 20.28 -5.66
N ALA A 144 5.88 20.45 -6.99
CA ALA A 144 7.13 20.25 -7.70
C ALA A 144 8.17 21.34 -7.36
N ASP A 145 7.78 22.61 -7.28
CA ASP A 145 8.65 23.72 -6.88
C ASP A 145 9.21 23.53 -5.46
N ALA A 146 8.33 23.22 -4.50
CA ALA A 146 8.67 23.04 -3.10
C ALA A 146 9.63 21.86 -2.83
N THR A 147 9.68 20.88 -3.74
CA THR A 147 10.52 19.67 -3.61
C THR A 147 11.74 19.67 -4.53
N GLY A 148 11.71 20.45 -5.61
CA GLY A 148 12.77 20.51 -6.61
C GLY A 148 12.79 19.33 -7.60
N ILE A 149 11.73 18.51 -7.66
CA ILE A 149 11.63 17.46 -8.68
C ILE A 149 11.33 18.07 -10.05
N GLY A 150 11.93 17.54 -11.12
CA GLY A 150 11.56 17.95 -12.48
C GLY A 150 10.12 17.53 -12.80
N LEU A 151 9.31 18.45 -13.36
CA LEU A 151 7.91 18.16 -13.69
C LEU A 151 7.68 18.04 -15.19
N THR A 152 7.10 16.92 -15.61
CA THR A 152 6.35 16.80 -16.87
C THR A 152 4.88 16.67 -16.49
N LEU A 153 4.13 17.76 -16.61
CA LEU A 153 2.69 17.78 -16.32
C LEU A 153 1.92 17.27 -17.54
N LEU A 154 0.98 16.35 -17.30
CA LEU A 154 0.13 15.75 -18.32
C LEU A 154 -1.34 15.93 -17.88
N PRO A 155 -1.97 17.08 -18.17
CA PRO A 155 -3.41 17.24 -17.92
C PRO A 155 -4.18 16.22 -18.74
N VAL A 156 -5.11 15.53 -18.09
CA VAL A 156 -5.78 14.38 -18.67
C VAL A 156 -7.15 14.74 -19.25
N TYR A 157 -7.41 14.34 -20.48
CA TYR A 157 -8.76 14.38 -21.06
C TYR A 157 -9.54 13.14 -20.64
N TYR A 158 -10.74 13.37 -20.11
CA TYR A 158 -11.67 12.34 -19.64
C TYR A 158 -13.09 12.82 -19.95
N ALA A 159 -13.87 12.07 -20.73
CA ALA A 159 -15.25 12.40 -21.06
C ALA A 159 -16.22 11.24 -20.75
N HIS A 160 -15.82 10.01 -21.05
CA HIS A 160 -16.74 8.85 -21.08
C HIS A 160 -16.53 7.85 -19.94
N GLY A 161 -17.58 7.08 -19.64
CA GLY A 161 -17.58 6.03 -18.61
C GLY A 161 -17.09 4.65 -19.08
N GLY A 162 -16.98 4.44 -20.39
CA GLY A 162 -16.57 3.20 -21.06
C GLY A 162 -16.45 3.40 -22.57
N PHE A 163 -16.20 2.33 -23.34
CA PHE A 163 -16.11 2.44 -24.81
C PHE A 163 -17.40 2.96 -25.46
N GLY A 164 -17.26 3.87 -26.43
CA GLY A 164 -18.36 4.63 -27.01
C GLY A 164 -18.78 5.82 -26.14
N PRO A 165 -19.87 6.53 -26.47
CA PRO A 165 -20.36 7.70 -25.73
C PRO A 165 -21.13 7.28 -24.45
N LEU A 166 -20.56 6.37 -23.65
CA LEU A 166 -21.16 5.94 -22.39
C LEU A 166 -21.02 7.05 -21.35
N PRO A 167 -22.10 7.47 -20.67
CA PRO A 167 -22.04 8.57 -19.72
C PRO A 167 -21.15 8.22 -18.52
N PRO A 168 -20.36 9.18 -18.00
CA PRO A 168 -19.54 8.97 -16.82
C PRO A 168 -20.39 8.79 -15.56
N SER A 169 -19.93 7.92 -14.66
CA SER A 169 -20.53 7.70 -13.34
C SER A 169 -20.24 8.88 -12.39
N ALA A 170 -21.04 9.00 -11.32
CA ALA A 170 -20.87 10.05 -10.32
C ALA A 170 -19.46 10.10 -9.67
N GLY A 171 -18.74 8.96 -9.60
CA GLY A 171 -17.36 8.91 -9.11
C GLY A 171 -16.32 9.55 -10.04
N GLN A 172 -16.65 9.73 -11.33
CA GLN A 172 -15.77 10.37 -12.33
C GLN A 172 -15.98 11.89 -12.45
N ARG A 173 -16.98 12.47 -11.77
CA ARG A 173 -17.39 13.88 -11.92
C ARG A 173 -16.26 14.91 -11.76
N ARG A 174 -15.20 14.60 -11.01
CA ARG A 174 -14.05 15.50 -10.81
C ARG A 174 -13.06 15.52 -11.98
N PHE A 175 -13.23 14.63 -12.95
CA PHE A 175 -12.30 14.43 -14.08
C PHE A 175 -12.92 14.87 -15.41
N VAL A 176 -14.26 14.84 -15.51
CA VAL A 176 -15.00 14.97 -16.77
C VAL A 176 -14.80 16.35 -17.38
N THR A 177 -14.43 16.40 -18.65
CA THR A 177 -14.26 17.62 -19.43
C THR A 177 -14.79 17.40 -20.85
N ASP A 178 -15.16 18.50 -21.51
CA ASP A 178 -15.36 18.56 -22.95
C ASP A 178 -14.06 19.10 -23.63
N PRO A 179 -13.94 19.05 -24.98
CA PRO A 179 -12.75 19.52 -25.68
C PRO A 179 -12.44 21.02 -25.51
N GLU A 180 -13.47 21.85 -25.35
CA GLU A 180 -13.34 23.32 -25.23
C GLU A 180 -12.74 23.69 -23.88
N ARG A 181 -13.36 23.20 -22.78
CA ARG A 181 -12.82 23.35 -21.42
C ARG A 181 -11.44 22.72 -21.27
N PHE A 182 -11.17 21.64 -21.99
CA PHE A 182 -9.86 21.01 -21.94
C PHE A 182 -8.79 21.86 -22.65
N ALA A 183 -9.12 22.56 -23.74
CA ALA A 183 -8.22 23.53 -24.35
C ALA A 183 -7.90 24.69 -23.39
N ASP A 184 -8.89 25.20 -22.66
CA ASP A 184 -8.70 26.22 -21.61
C ASP A 184 -7.82 25.71 -20.46
N LEU A 185 -8.09 24.50 -19.96
CA LEU A 185 -7.27 23.81 -18.96
C LEU A 185 -5.82 23.64 -19.43
N MET A 186 -5.61 23.28 -20.69
CA MET A 186 -4.28 23.14 -21.29
C MET A 186 -3.55 24.49 -21.45
N ALA A 187 -4.28 25.58 -21.71
CA ALA A 187 -3.71 26.93 -21.71
C ALA A 187 -3.37 27.40 -20.28
N ALA A 188 -4.24 27.13 -19.31
CA ALA A 188 -4.04 27.48 -17.90
C ALA A 188 -2.89 26.67 -17.26
N SER A 189 -2.83 25.36 -17.52
CA SER A 189 -1.77 24.46 -17.05
C SER A 189 -0.36 24.89 -17.50
N ARG A 190 -0.24 25.42 -18.72
CA ARG A 190 1.03 26.02 -19.21
C ARG A 190 1.44 27.27 -18.43
N ARG A 191 0.49 28.12 -18.01
CA ARG A 191 0.76 29.27 -17.15
C ARG A 191 1.19 28.82 -15.75
N ALA A 192 0.51 27.82 -15.20
CA ALA A 192 0.81 27.22 -13.89
C ALA A 192 2.26 26.73 -13.77
N VAL A 193 2.79 26.03 -14.78
CA VAL A 193 4.17 25.51 -14.75
C VAL A 193 5.22 26.47 -15.29
N ALA A 194 4.86 27.66 -15.78
CA ALA A 194 5.79 28.57 -16.48
C ALA A 194 6.94 29.08 -15.60
N GLY A 195 6.77 29.08 -14.27
CA GLY A 195 7.82 29.45 -13.31
C GLY A 195 8.82 28.33 -12.99
N LEU A 196 8.51 27.07 -13.34
CA LEU A 196 9.31 25.91 -12.98
C LEU A 196 10.50 25.69 -13.94
N PRO A 197 11.69 25.32 -13.42
CA PRO A 197 12.85 25.03 -14.27
C PRO A 197 12.62 23.76 -15.11
N ASP A 198 12.82 23.87 -16.43
CA ASP A 198 12.77 22.74 -17.38
C ASP A 198 11.42 21.98 -17.37
N ALA A 199 10.33 22.64 -16.96
CA ALA A 199 9.00 22.03 -16.95
C ALA A 199 8.48 21.76 -18.37
N VAL A 200 7.75 20.65 -18.53
CA VAL A 200 7.15 20.22 -19.80
C VAL A 200 5.66 20.02 -19.58
N VAL A 201 4.84 20.50 -20.53
CA VAL A 201 3.41 20.13 -20.61
C VAL A 201 3.23 19.20 -21.81
N GLY A 202 2.63 18.05 -21.58
CA GLY A 202 2.11 17.17 -22.63
C GLY A 202 0.59 17.05 -22.54
N VAL A 203 0.00 16.19 -23.37
CA VAL A 203 -1.44 15.89 -23.34
C VAL A 203 -1.66 14.43 -22.97
N ALA A 204 -2.73 14.13 -22.24
CA ALA A 204 -3.05 12.75 -21.87
C ALA A 204 -4.54 12.41 -22.08
N PRO A 205 -4.98 11.91 -23.23
CA PRO A 205 -6.24 11.16 -23.27
C PRO A 205 -6.15 9.99 -22.28
N HIS A 206 -7.08 9.90 -21.32
CA HIS A 206 -6.96 8.94 -20.22
C HIS A 206 -6.79 7.50 -20.73
N SER A 207 -7.77 7.02 -21.50
CA SER A 207 -7.76 5.73 -22.18
C SER A 207 -8.85 5.73 -23.25
N LEU A 208 -8.86 4.74 -24.14
CA LEU A 208 -9.92 4.55 -25.15
C LEU A 208 -11.31 4.24 -24.55
N ARG A 209 -11.38 4.01 -23.22
CA ARG A 209 -12.62 3.90 -22.43
C ARG A 209 -13.16 5.25 -21.95
N ALA A 210 -12.37 6.32 -22.06
CA ALA A 210 -12.68 7.65 -21.51
C ALA A 210 -12.52 8.78 -22.54
N ALA A 211 -11.88 8.50 -23.68
CA ALA A 211 -11.78 9.35 -24.86
C ALA A 211 -12.00 8.49 -26.12
N THR A 212 -12.93 8.87 -26.98
CA THR A 212 -13.14 8.22 -28.28
C THR A 212 -11.96 8.50 -29.23
N PRO A 213 -11.72 7.66 -30.26
CA PRO A 213 -10.63 7.90 -31.21
C PRO A 213 -10.66 9.29 -31.87
N ALA A 214 -11.84 9.80 -32.22
CA ALA A 214 -12.01 11.13 -32.80
C ALA A 214 -11.65 12.26 -31.81
N GLU A 215 -12.00 12.12 -30.52
CA GLU A 215 -11.53 13.05 -29.50
C GLU A 215 -10.00 12.95 -29.32
N VAL A 216 -9.44 11.74 -29.28
CA VAL A 216 -7.99 11.55 -29.18
C VAL A 216 -7.25 12.28 -30.30
N GLU A 217 -7.72 12.17 -31.55
CA GLU A 217 -7.17 12.90 -32.69
C GLU A 217 -7.29 14.43 -32.54
N ALA A 218 -8.49 14.93 -32.17
CA ALA A 218 -8.76 16.35 -31.97
C ALA A 218 -7.90 16.99 -30.85
N LEU A 219 -7.43 16.19 -29.89
CA LEU A 219 -6.60 16.64 -28.77
C LEU A 219 -5.10 16.73 -29.10
N LEU A 220 -4.62 16.07 -30.16
CA LEU A 220 -3.19 16.02 -30.50
C LEU A 220 -2.55 17.40 -30.77
N PRO A 221 -3.22 18.37 -31.43
CA PRO A 221 -2.70 19.73 -31.58
C PRO A 221 -2.45 20.41 -30.21
N LEU A 222 -3.28 20.13 -29.20
CA LEU A 222 -3.14 20.70 -27.86
C LEU A 222 -1.88 20.21 -27.14
N ALA A 223 -1.19 19.17 -27.61
CA ALA A 223 0.13 18.79 -27.10
C ALA A 223 1.20 19.87 -27.35
N GLY A 224 1.05 20.71 -28.37
CA GLY A 224 2.02 21.77 -28.71
C GLY A 224 3.44 21.26 -28.98
N GLY A 225 3.57 20.04 -29.50
CA GLY A 225 4.85 19.35 -29.69
C GLY A 225 5.36 18.56 -28.46
N GLY A 226 4.70 18.70 -27.30
CA GLY A 226 4.96 17.92 -26.10
C GLY A 226 4.60 16.42 -26.22
N PRO A 227 4.86 15.63 -25.15
CA PRO A 227 4.56 14.21 -25.14
C PRO A 227 3.05 13.92 -25.10
N VAL A 228 2.67 12.74 -25.57
CA VAL A 228 1.29 12.22 -25.53
C VAL A 228 1.28 10.95 -24.69
N HIS A 229 0.46 10.87 -23.64
CA HIS A 229 0.39 9.69 -22.76
C HIS A 229 -1.03 9.11 -22.76
N ILE A 230 -1.15 7.78 -22.73
CA ILE A 230 -2.46 7.10 -22.69
C ILE A 230 -2.35 5.76 -21.95
N HIS A 231 -3.31 5.45 -21.08
CA HIS A 231 -3.47 4.09 -20.55
C HIS A 231 -4.10 3.19 -21.62
N VAL A 232 -3.41 2.11 -21.98
CA VAL A 232 -3.89 1.19 -23.03
C VAL A 232 -3.45 -0.25 -22.77
N ALA A 233 -4.36 -1.20 -23.03
CA ALA A 233 -4.20 -2.65 -22.85
C ALA A 233 -3.73 -3.05 -21.43
N GLU A 234 -4.16 -2.31 -20.41
CA GLU A 234 -3.79 -2.57 -19.00
C GLU A 234 -4.38 -3.89 -18.50
N GLN A 235 -5.67 -4.14 -18.79
CA GLN A 235 -6.48 -5.22 -18.22
C GLN A 235 -7.09 -6.09 -19.34
N VAL A 236 -7.23 -7.40 -19.13
CA VAL A 236 -7.90 -8.31 -20.11
C VAL A 236 -9.32 -7.82 -20.44
N ARG A 237 -10.07 -7.41 -19.41
CA ARG A 237 -11.42 -6.86 -19.57
C ARG A 237 -11.49 -5.63 -20.48
N GLU A 238 -10.46 -4.76 -20.49
CA GLU A 238 -10.43 -3.63 -21.42
C GLU A 238 -10.30 -4.12 -22.87
N VAL A 239 -9.50 -5.17 -23.10
CA VAL A 239 -9.33 -5.77 -24.43
C VAL A 239 -10.63 -6.44 -24.90
N GLU A 240 -11.33 -7.16 -24.01
CA GLU A 240 -12.62 -7.78 -24.29
C GLU A 240 -13.72 -6.74 -24.58
N GLU A 241 -13.82 -5.68 -23.77
CA GLU A 241 -14.77 -4.58 -23.97
C GLU A 241 -14.47 -3.81 -25.28
N CYS A 242 -13.19 -3.61 -25.63
CA CYS A 242 -12.78 -2.96 -26.89
C CYS A 242 -13.18 -3.80 -28.11
N LEU A 243 -12.87 -5.10 -28.08
CA LEU A 243 -13.24 -6.05 -29.14
C LEU A 243 -14.75 -6.13 -29.33
N ALA A 244 -15.52 -6.18 -28.23
CA ALA A 244 -16.97 -6.21 -28.28
C ALA A 244 -17.58 -4.90 -28.84
N ALA A 245 -16.97 -3.75 -28.56
CA ALA A 245 -17.47 -2.45 -29.00
C ALA A 245 -17.02 -2.04 -30.41
N THR A 246 -15.85 -2.49 -30.87
CA THR A 246 -15.19 -1.97 -32.09
C THR A 246 -14.71 -3.04 -33.07
N GLY A 247 -14.67 -4.32 -32.67
CA GLY A 247 -14.03 -5.39 -33.43
C GLY A 247 -12.49 -5.39 -33.38
N ALA A 248 -11.87 -4.34 -32.86
CA ALA A 248 -10.42 -4.17 -32.76
C ALA A 248 -9.92 -4.28 -31.31
N ARG A 249 -8.61 -4.52 -31.15
CA ARG A 249 -7.94 -4.51 -29.85
C ARG A 249 -7.52 -3.08 -29.49
N PRO A 250 -7.30 -2.73 -28.20
CA PRO A 250 -7.01 -1.35 -27.81
C PRO A 250 -5.77 -0.72 -28.46
N VAL A 251 -4.70 -1.47 -28.73
CA VAL A 251 -3.52 -0.89 -29.39
C VAL A 251 -3.69 -0.87 -30.90
N ASP A 252 -4.27 -1.90 -31.50
CA ASP A 252 -4.65 -1.89 -32.93
C ASP A 252 -5.55 -0.67 -33.26
N LEU A 253 -6.64 -0.47 -32.49
CA LEU A 253 -7.55 0.67 -32.64
C LEU A 253 -6.84 2.02 -32.47
N LEU A 254 -5.89 2.13 -31.54
CA LEU A 254 -5.11 3.37 -31.38
C LEU A 254 -4.18 3.62 -32.58
N LEU A 255 -3.57 2.58 -33.14
CA LEU A 255 -2.67 2.69 -34.29
C LEU A 255 -3.40 3.04 -35.59
N ASP A 256 -4.64 2.55 -35.75
CA ASP A 256 -5.49 2.83 -36.91
C ASP A 256 -6.04 4.27 -36.92
N HIS A 257 -6.23 4.88 -35.73
CA HIS A 257 -6.85 6.21 -35.58
C HIS A 257 -5.90 7.33 -35.13
N ALA A 258 -4.67 7.04 -34.73
CA ALA A 258 -3.73 8.08 -34.27
C ALA A 258 -2.30 7.89 -34.83
N PRO A 259 -1.59 8.98 -35.18
CA PRO A 259 -0.20 8.93 -35.62
C PRO A 259 0.74 8.66 -34.43
N VAL A 260 0.77 7.42 -33.95
CA VAL A 260 1.59 6.99 -32.81
C VAL A 260 3.08 7.00 -33.18
N ASP A 261 3.76 8.03 -32.70
CA ASP A 261 5.19 8.30 -32.92
C ASP A 261 6.01 8.25 -31.60
N GLY A 262 7.27 8.68 -31.65
CA GLY A 262 8.17 8.70 -30.49
C GLY A 262 7.89 9.75 -29.41
N ARG A 263 6.82 10.55 -29.55
CA ARG A 263 6.25 11.39 -28.48
C ARG A 263 5.25 10.64 -27.63
N TRP A 264 4.78 9.47 -28.09
CA TRP A 264 3.78 8.68 -27.39
C TRP A 264 4.41 7.77 -26.33
N CYS A 265 3.86 7.84 -25.12
CA CYS A 265 4.09 6.87 -24.06
C CYS A 265 2.81 6.04 -23.84
N LEU A 266 2.88 4.77 -24.22
CA LEU A 266 1.79 3.82 -24.01
C LEU A 266 1.95 3.24 -22.60
N ILE A 267 1.11 3.73 -21.68
CA ILE A 267 1.15 3.33 -20.28
C ILE A 267 0.53 1.95 -20.14
N HIS A 268 1.19 1.12 -19.32
CA HIS A 268 0.99 -0.32 -19.23
C HIS A 268 1.38 -1.06 -20.51
N ALA A 269 0.54 -1.05 -21.55
CA ALA A 269 0.70 -1.88 -22.74
C ALA A 269 0.97 -3.36 -22.39
N THR A 270 0.22 -3.89 -21.42
CA THR A 270 0.42 -5.22 -20.82
C THR A 270 -0.03 -6.31 -21.77
N HIS A 271 -1.28 -6.22 -22.22
CA HIS A 271 -2.00 -7.26 -22.97
C HIS A 271 -1.88 -7.03 -24.49
N LEU A 272 -0.66 -7.14 -25.03
CA LEU A 272 -0.39 -7.04 -26.46
C LEU A 272 -0.39 -8.42 -27.13
N SER A 273 -0.92 -8.49 -28.35
CA SER A 273 -0.70 -9.58 -29.29
C SER A 273 0.76 -9.59 -29.80
N GLU A 274 1.14 -10.62 -30.57
CA GLU A 274 2.45 -10.63 -31.24
C GLU A 274 2.55 -9.55 -32.33
N ALA A 275 1.44 -9.19 -32.98
CA ALA A 275 1.37 -8.13 -33.98
C ALA A 275 1.45 -6.72 -33.36
N GLU A 276 0.76 -6.51 -32.24
CA GLU A 276 0.83 -5.27 -31.44
C GLU A 276 2.20 -5.10 -30.76
N THR A 277 2.97 -6.18 -30.59
CA THR A 277 4.29 -6.14 -29.93
C THR A 277 5.35 -5.57 -30.88
N PRO A 278 5.99 -4.41 -30.58
CA PRO A 278 7.02 -3.86 -31.45
C PRO A 278 8.21 -4.83 -31.58
N PRO A 279 8.72 -5.10 -32.80
CA PRO A 279 9.85 -6.00 -32.98
C PRO A 279 11.07 -5.51 -32.20
N ALA A 280 11.75 -6.44 -31.53
CA ALA A 280 12.84 -6.12 -30.62
C ALA A 280 13.95 -5.33 -31.31
N ARG A 281 14.52 -4.34 -30.61
CA ARG A 281 15.80 -3.74 -31.03
C ARG A 281 16.83 -4.85 -31.21
N ALA A 282 17.37 -4.99 -32.41
CA ALA A 282 18.67 -5.61 -32.59
C ALA A 282 19.68 -4.80 -31.76
N GLU A 283 20.48 -5.47 -30.93
CA GLU A 283 21.55 -4.82 -30.18
C GLU A 283 22.58 -4.29 -31.20
N ARG A 284 22.62 -2.97 -31.43
CA ARG A 284 23.67 -2.31 -32.20
C ARG A 284 24.99 -2.44 -31.41
N ARG A 285 25.70 -3.54 -31.64
CA ARG A 285 27.08 -3.71 -31.19
C ARG A 285 27.98 -2.82 -32.02
N GLY A 286 28.48 -1.75 -31.40
CA GLY A 286 29.80 -1.21 -31.70
C GLY A 286 29.88 0.15 -32.42
N ARG A 287 30.90 0.88 -31.97
CA ARG A 287 31.57 2.05 -32.54
C ARG A 287 30.78 3.36 -32.50
N GLY A 288 31.45 4.37 -31.93
CA GLY A 288 30.86 5.65 -31.59
C GLY A 288 30.58 6.52 -32.80
N ALA A 289 29.45 7.21 -32.74
CA ALA A 289 29.17 8.42 -33.49
C ALA A 289 28.39 9.35 -32.55
N LEU A 290 28.80 10.61 -32.45
CA LEU A 290 27.92 11.65 -31.93
C LEU A 290 26.70 11.74 -32.87
N PRO A 291 25.47 11.93 -32.36
CA PRO A 291 24.31 12.11 -33.21
C PRO A 291 24.36 13.49 -33.89
N ASP A 292 24.48 13.49 -35.21
CA ASP A 292 24.37 14.69 -36.05
C ASP A 292 22.93 15.26 -36.05
N HIS A 293 22.82 16.57 -36.10
CA HIS A 293 21.58 17.35 -36.12
C HIS A 293 21.01 17.50 -37.55
N ARG A 294 20.70 16.40 -38.25
CA ARG A 294 19.77 16.34 -39.40
C ARG A 294 19.33 14.90 -39.66
N GLY A 295 18.06 14.58 -39.37
CA GLY A 295 17.54 13.23 -39.59
C GLY A 295 16.23 12.92 -38.84
N GLN A 296 15.15 13.66 -39.11
CA GLN A 296 13.83 13.30 -38.60
C GLN A 296 13.25 12.11 -39.40
N SER A 297 13.53 10.88 -38.97
CA SER A 297 12.81 9.70 -39.43
C SER A 297 12.28 8.88 -38.25
N ARG A 298 10.97 8.99 -38.00
CA ARG A 298 10.11 8.09 -37.19
C ARG A 298 10.79 7.48 -35.95
N ARG A 299 10.94 8.27 -34.89
CA ARG A 299 11.10 7.72 -33.52
C ARG A 299 9.85 6.90 -33.19
N ARG A 300 10.02 5.79 -32.45
CA ARG A 300 8.96 4.81 -32.12
C ARG A 300 8.44 5.03 -30.68
N PRO A 301 7.17 4.68 -30.37
CA PRO A 301 6.59 4.87 -29.04
C PRO A 301 7.34 4.12 -27.94
N VAL A 302 7.24 4.63 -26.71
CA VAL A 302 7.84 4.03 -25.51
C VAL A 302 6.77 3.31 -24.70
N SER A 303 6.94 1.99 -24.51
CA SER A 303 6.12 1.19 -23.58
C SER A 303 6.70 1.30 -22.17
N ALA A 304 5.86 1.66 -21.21
CA ALA A 304 6.26 1.94 -19.83
C ALA A 304 6.65 0.69 -19.02
N CYS A 305 6.05 -0.48 -19.31
CA CYS A 305 6.11 -1.66 -18.44
C CYS A 305 6.30 -2.99 -19.22
N ARG A 306 7.54 -3.32 -19.59
CA ARG A 306 7.93 -4.72 -19.86
C ARG A 306 9.28 -5.10 -19.25
N LEU A 307 9.21 -5.77 -18.10
CA LEU A 307 10.29 -6.66 -17.64
C LEU A 307 10.41 -7.82 -18.63
N ARG A 308 11.57 -7.95 -19.30
CA ARG A 308 11.83 -9.08 -20.21
C ARG A 308 12.22 -10.33 -19.41
N PRO A 309 11.57 -11.49 -19.62
CA PRO A 309 12.13 -12.76 -19.18
C PRO A 309 13.33 -13.14 -20.07
N ARG A 310 14.56 -12.74 -19.66
CA ARG A 310 15.80 -13.31 -20.22
C ARG A 310 16.09 -14.67 -19.55
N GLY A 311 15.24 -15.65 -19.80
CA GLY A 311 15.46 -17.05 -19.44
C GLY A 311 15.60 -17.92 -20.69
N ARG A 312 16.73 -18.61 -20.86
CA ARG A 312 16.82 -19.69 -21.86
C ARG A 312 15.89 -20.82 -21.43
N ALA A 313 14.76 -20.97 -22.11
CA ALA A 313 13.89 -22.11 -21.91
C ALA A 313 14.62 -23.40 -22.34
N VAL A 314 15.07 -24.19 -21.36
CA VAL A 314 15.46 -25.58 -21.59
C VAL A 314 14.19 -26.33 -21.97
N ARG A 315 14.00 -26.55 -23.28
CA ARG A 315 12.83 -27.26 -23.82
C ARG A 315 12.93 -28.75 -23.49
N HIS A 316 12.37 -29.17 -22.35
CA HIS A 316 12.00 -30.57 -22.18
C HIS A 316 10.76 -30.86 -23.03
N ARG A 317 10.96 -31.51 -24.19
CA ARG A 317 9.86 -32.12 -24.94
C ARG A 317 9.30 -33.28 -24.10
N GLN A 318 8.13 -33.10 -23.49
CA GLN A 318 7.28 -34.24 -23.16
C GLN A 318 6.48 -34.59 -24.42
N ARG A 319 6.75 -35.80 -24.95
CA ARG A 319 6.06 -36.37 -26.10
C ARG A 319 4.82 -37.08 -25.56
N LEU A 320 3.63 -36.57 -25.87
CA LEU A 320 2.39 -37.31 -25.64
C LEU A 320 2.30 -38.39 -26.71
N GLU A 321 2.61 -39.62 -26.35
CA GLU A 321 2.41 -40.77 -27.22
C GLU A 321 0.98 -41.31 -27.03
N ARG A 322 0.23 -41.32 -28.14
CA ARG A 322 -1.02 -42.08 -28.21
C ARG A 322 -0.64 -43.56 -28.23
N ALA A 323 -1.24 -44.34 -27.34
CA ALA A 323 -1.21 -45.79 -27.48
C ALA A 323 -2.03 -46.18 -28.70
N ASP A 324 -1.41 -46.89 -29.63
CA ASP A 324 -2.10 -47.60 -30.71
C ASP A 324 -1.53 -49.02 -30.83
N LEU A 325 -2.39 -49.96 -31.20
CA LEU A 325 -2.19 -51.39 -31.00
C LEU A 325 -1.42 -52.04 -32.15
N GLY A 326 -0.41 -52.89 -31.87
CA GLY A 326 0.04 -53.85 -32.88
C GLY A 326 1.42 -54.49 -32.75
N ARG A 327 1.42 -55.79 -32.45
CA ARG A 327 2.34 -56.85 -32.98
C ARG A 327 3.87 -56.70 -32.78
N GLY A 328 4.36 -57.43 -31.77
CA GLY A 328 5.26 -58.58 -31.97
C GLY A 328 6.76 -58.34 -32.22
N GLY A 329 7.62 -59.07 -31.49
CA GLY A 329 9.04 -59.22 -31.80
C GLY A 329 9.93 -59.31 -30.55
N ASP A 330 10.30 -60.52 -30.15
CA ASP A 330 11.35 -60.76 -29.14
C ASP A 330 12.73 -60.40 -29.69
N ALA A 331 13.51 -59.61 -28.94
CA ALA A 331 14.97 -59.69 -28.88
C ALA A 331 15.56 -58.76 -27.79
N ALA A 332 16.17 -59.34 -26.76
CA ALA A 332 17.19 -58.65 -25.94
C ALA A 332 18.58 -59.00 -26.49
N PRO A 333 19.59 -58.10 -26.39
CA PRO A 333 20.54 -58.29 -25.29
C PRO A 333 21.25 -57.05 -24.71
N ARG A 334 21.47 -57.10 -23.39
CA ARG A 334 22.69 -56.74 -22.61
C ARG A 334 23.43 -55.42 -22.92
N ILE A 335 23.41 -54.50 -21.94
CA ILE A 335 24.32 -53.34 -21.85
C ILE A 335 25.50 -53.67 -20.90
N ARG A 336 26.73 -53.29 -21.30
CA ARG A 336 27.96 -53.36 -20.49
C ARG A 336 28.19 -52.06 -19.70
N PRO A 337 28.86 -52.10 -18.52
CA PRO A 337 29.26 -50.88 -17.80
C PRO A 337 30.50 -50.21 -18.42
N ALA A 338 30.61 -48.88 -18.24
CA ALA A 338 31.74 -48.05 -18.67
C ALA A 338 32.49 -47.42 -17.46
N PRO A 339 33.78 -47.02 -17.60
CA PRO A 339 34.73 -47.02 -16.47
C PRO A 339 35.01 -45.66 -15.79
N ARG A 340 35.86 -45.70 -14.75
CA ARG A 340 36.32 -44.57 -13.92
C ARG A 340 37.65 -43.95 -14.41
N GLY A 341 37.86 -42.66 -14.14
CA GLY A 341 39.14 -41.93 -14.22
C GLY A 341 39.09 -40.72 -15.18
N ALA A 342 39.75 -39.57 -14.95
CA ALA A 342 40.56 -39.09 -13.81
C ALA A 342 40.50 -37.53 -13.70
N ARG A 343 41.32 -36.92 -12.83
CA ARG A 343 41.17 -35.54 -12.29
C ARG A 343 41.94 -34.42 -13.04
N ALA A 344 41.42 -33.19 -12.95
CA ALA A 344 42.19 -31.93 -12.85
C ALA A 344 41.36 -30.92 -12.03
N GLN A 345 41.70 -30.68 -10.75
CA GLN A 345 42.50 -29.53 -10.26
C GLN A 345 41.84 -28.14 -10.44
N HIS A 346 41.26 -27.63 -9.34
CA HIS A 346 40.94 -26.21 -9.15
C HIS A 346 41.89 -25.64 -8.08
N ARG A 347 42.34 -24.38 -8.25
CA ARG A 347 43.15 -23.65 -7.26
C ARG A 347 42.23 -22.78 -6.40
N ASP A 348 42.24 -23.00 -5.09
CA ASP A 348 41.71 -22.06 -4.11
C ASP A 348 42.87 -21.24 -3.50
N LEU A 349 42.68 -19.93 -3.36
CA LEU A 349 43.59 -19.04 -2.64
C LEU A 349 43.10 -18.87 -1.19
N ALA A 350 43.96 -19.22 -0.24
CA ALA A 350 43.64 -19.21 1.18
C ALA A 350 43.56 -17.78 1.77
N ALA A 351 42.71 -17.61 2.79
CA ALA A 351 42.62 -16.38 3.56
C ALA A 351 43.77 -16.25 4.58
N LEU A 352 44.20 -15.02 4.83
CA LEU A 352 45.24 -14.68 5.81
C LEU A 352 44.71 -14.70 7.26
N PRO A 353 45.48 -15.21 8.24
CA PRO A 353 45.14 -15.10 9.66
C PRO A 353 45.54 -13.72 10.23
N LEU A 354 44.80 -13.27 11.26
CA LEU A 354 45.13 -12.08 12.04
C LEU A 354 45.85 -12.47 13.34
N ASP A 355 47.08 -11.99 13.51
CA ASP A 355 47.85 -12.17 14.74
C ASP A 355 47.28 -11.35 15.91
N ARG A 356 47.10 -12.01 17.06
CA ARG A 356 46.98 -11.37 18.39
C ARG A 356 47.55 -12.25 19.49
N ALA A 357 48.76 -11.91 19.94
CA ALA A 357 49.32 -12.35 21.21
C ALA A 357 49.86 -11.14 21.99
N GLY A 358 49.53 -11.05 23.28
CA GLY A 358 49.92 -9.94 24.15
C GLY A 358 49.18 -10.01 25.49
N ALA A 359 49.90 -10.32 26.57
CA ALA A 359 49.33 -10.88 27.79
C ALA A 359 48.82 -9.86 28.83
N ARG A 360 48.01 -10.35 29.77
CA ARG A 360 47.53 -9.62 30.97
C ARG A 360 48.59 -9.58 32.07
N ARG A 361 48.65 -8.47 32.86
CA ARG A 361 48.64 -8.44 34.35
C ARG A 361 48.86 -7.01 34.89
N GLY A 362 48.33 -6.71 36.08
CA GLY A 362 48.81 -5.61 36.94
C GLY A 362 47.87 -4.41 37.15
N LEU A 363 47.12 -4.41 38.26
CA LEU A 363 46.64 -3.20 38.95
C LEU A 363 47.64 -2.85 40.07
N PRO A 364 47.79 -1.57 40.46
CA PRO A 364 47.07 -1.13 41.67
C PRO A 364 46.50 0.30 41.63
N ARG A 365 45.77 0.67 42.69
CA ARG A 365 45.03 1.94 42.89
C ARG A 365 45.81 2.96 43.74
N ARG A 366 45.48 4.26 43.54
CA ARG A 366 45.26 5.37 44.53
C ARG A 366 46.01 6.66 44.16
N GLY A 367 45.40 7.83 44.40
CA GLY A 367 46.11 9.14 44.39
C GLY A 367 45.23 10.38 44.15
N ARG A 368 44.96 11.14 45.22
CA ARG A 368 44.09 12.33 45.29
C ARG A 368 44.64 13.64 44.66
N ALA A 369 43.72 14.42 44.09
CA ALA A 369 43.43 15.86 44.33
C ALA A 369 44.42 17.04 44.08
N GLY A 370 43.85 18.12 43.51
CA GLY A 370 44.24 19.54 43.66
C GLY A 370 45.28 20.11 42.67
N ALA A 371 45.44 21.43 42.47
CA ALA A 371 44.56 22.59 42.67
C ALA A 371 45.19 23.88 42.08
N ARG A 372 44.36 24.79 41.53
CA ARG A 372 44.52 26.28 41.42
C ARG A 372 45.74 26.97 40.75
N GLY A 373 45.45 28.09 40.08
CA GLY A 373 46.35 29.23 39.82
C GLY A 373 46.70 29.49 38.34
N GLY A 374 46.71 30.71 37.79
CA GLY A 374 46.21 32.01 38.29
C GLY A 374 46.93 33.24 37.71
N LEU A 375 46.17 34.19 37.14
CA LEU A 375 46.48 35.63 36.93
C LEU A 375 47.58 36.02 35.89
N ARG A 376 47.26 36.79 34.83
CA ARG A 376 47.39 38.29 34.65
C ARG A 376 48.73 38.71 33.99
N ALA A 377 48.89 39.87 33.34
CA ALA A 377 48.01 40.84 32.63
C ALA A 377 48.88 41.96 32.00
N ARG A 378 48.24 42.96 31.34
CA ARG A 378 48.80 44.22 30.77
C ARG A 378 49.45 44.07 29.38
N GLY A 379 49.30 45.01 28.44
CA GLY A 379 48.46 46.22 28.40
C GLY A 379 49.00 47.24 27.38
N GLY A 380 48.15 48.12 26.82
CA GLY A 380 48.59 49.25 25.99
C GLY A 380 47.68 49.61 24.81
N VAL A 381 47.09 50.81 24.85
CA VAL A 381 46.34 51.46 23.76
C VAL A 381 46.76 52.93 23.75
N PRO A 382 46.73 53.64 22.61
CA PRO A 382 45.99 54.91 22.63
C PRO A 382 45.07 55.12 21.41
N ARG A 383 43.99 55.87 21.64
CA ARG A 383 42.99 56.30 20.64
C ARG A 383 43.33 57.70 20.08
N ARG A 384 42.77 58.06 18.92
CA ARG A 384 42.25 59.43 18.67
C ARG A 384 40.90 59.40 17.92
N HIS A 385 40.08 60.42 18.18
CA HIS A 385 38.71 60.60 17.65
C HIS A 385 38.65 61.56 16.45
N ARG A 386 37.64 61.41 15.59
CA ARG A 386 36.84 62.52 15.01
C ARG A 386 35.49 62.02 14.42
N ARG A 387 34.49 62.90 14.44
CA ARG A 387 33.08 62.86 13.97
C ARG A 387 32.60 64.34 13.90
N PRO A 388 31.42 64.76 13.38
CA PRO A 388 30.19 64.02 12.98
C PRO A 388 29.50 64.50 11.67
N ARG A 389 28.20 64.12 11.49
CA ARG A 389 27.16 64.58 10.53
C ARG A 389 27.19 63.89 9.14
N SER A 390 26.08 63.47 8.52
CA SER A 390 24.63 63.45 8.90
C SER A 390 23.88 62.23 8.27
N ARG A 391 22.60 62.02 8.65
CA ARG A 391 21.64 60.99 8.16
C ARG A 391 20.60 61.67 7.23
N PRO A 392 19.75 60.98 6.42
CA PRO A 392 18.99 59.72 6.69
C PRO A 392 19.03 58.73 5.47
N SER A 393 18.13 57.75 5.21
CA SER A 393 17.47 56.67 6.00
C SER A 393 16.94 55.56 5.06
N GLY A 394 16.84 54.30 5.52
CA GLY A 394 16.15 53.20 4.79
C GLY A 394 16.77 51.81 5.05
N PRO A 395 16.01 50.71 5.25
CA PRO A 395 16.53 49.55 6.00
C PRO A 395 16.92 48.32 5.16
N ARG A 396 17.93 47.58 5.66
CA ARG A 396 18.19 46.17 5.33
C ARG A 396 17.77 45.27 6.50
N GLY A 397 16.96 44.24 6.25
CA GLY A 397 16.79 43.08 7.16
C GLY A 397 17.37 41.84 6.47
N ALA A 398 18.39 41.14 7.00
CA ALA A 398 18.49 40.40 8.27
C ALA A 398 18.03 38.94 8.13
N ARG A 399 19.00 38.07 7.82
CA ARG A 399 18.85 36.60 7.81
C ARG A 399 18.35 36.10 9.17
N ARG A 400 17.38 35.19 9.20
CA ARG A 400 16.99 34.45 10.41
C ARG A 400 17.37 32.97 10.29
N ARG A 401 17.96 32.42 11.35
CA ARG A 401 18.18 30.99 11.52
C ARG A 401 16.89 30.35 12.03
N CYS A 402 16.47 29.23 11.46
CA CYS A 402 15.38 28.45 12.03
C CYS A 402 15.89 27.62 13.23
N VAL A 403 15.15 27.68 14.33
CA VAL A 403 15.29 26.80 15.49
C VAL A 403 14.00 26.02 15.61
N ALA A 404 14.08 24.70 15.61
CA ALA A 404 12.90 23.84 15.74
C ALA A 404 12.18 24.11 17.07
N ARG A 405 10.85 24.25 17.03
CA ARG A 405 9.98 24.21 18.20
C ARG A 405 8.89 23.16 18.01
N ARG A 406 8.79 22.25 18.97
CA ARG A 406 7.66 21.31 19.10
C ARG A 406 6.38 22.10 19.36
N LEU A 407 5.28 21.69 18.74
CA LEU A 407 3.94 22.18 19.03
C LEU A 407 3.25 21.21 20.00
N ASP A 408 2.91 21.72 21.17
CA ASP A 408 2.21 21.00 22.24
C ASP A 408 0.70 21.31 22.14
N LEU A 409 -0.13 20.30 21.83
CA LEU A 409 -1.57 20.50 21.63
C LEU A 409 -2.32 20.50 22.97
N ARG A 410 -2.60 21.69 23.53
CA ARG A 410 -3.52 21.86 24.67
C ARG A 410 -4.86 22.47 24.23
N ARG A 411 -5.95 21.75 24.51
CA ARG A 411 -7.34 22.18 24.27
C ARG A 411 -7.70 23.43 25.11
N PRO A 412 -8.40 24.43 24.56
CA PRO A 412 -9.04 25.48 25.35
C PRO A 412 -10.43 25.03 25.87
N ARG A 413 -10.76 25.44 27.10
CA ARG A 413 -12.10 25.31 27.71
C ARG A 413 -12.98 26.48 27.26
N ARG A 414 -14.25 26.23 26.92
CA ARG A 414 -15.26 27.30 26.77
C ARG A 414 -15.83 27.68 28.14
N ARG A 415 -15.69 28.95 28.53
CA ARG A 415 -16.64 29.64 29.43
C ARG A 415 -17.73 30.27 28.55
N GLY A 416 -18.92 30.48 29.11
CA GLY A 416 -20.06 31.04 28.39
C GLY A 416 -20.52 32.39 28.93
N GLY A 417 -21.59 32.89 28.33
CA GLY A 417 -22.40 33.99 28.84
C GLY A 417 -22.01 35.37 28.31
N GLU A 418 -22.77 35.85 27.32
CA GLU A 418 -23.46 37.15 27.43
C GLU A 418 -24.59 37.25 26.39
N ARG A 419 -25.61 38.06 26.72
CA ARG A 419 -26.80 38.32 25.89
C ARG A 419 -26.83 39.79 25.53
N LEU A 420 -27.17 40.12 24.28
CA LEU A 420 -27.86 41.37 23.94
C LEU A 420 -28.98 41.08 22.94
N ALA A 421 -29.97 41.95 22.88
CA ALA A 421 -31.27 41.72 22.26
C ALA A 421 -31.63 42.79 21.21
N GLY A 422 -32.65 42.51 20.38
CA GLY A 422 -33.36 43.53 19.61
C GLY A 422 -33.78 43.11 18.19
N GLY A 423 -35.05 43.32 17.83
CA GLY A 423 -35.59 43.14 16.47
C GLY A 423 -36.81 42.20 16.42
N ALA A 424 -37.98 42.69 15.99
CA ALA A 424 -39.27 42.01 16.13
C ALA A 424 -40.15 42.03 14.85
N ALA A 425 -41.09 41.08 14.78
CA ALA A 425 -42.34 40.98 13.98
C ALA A 425 -42.52 39.53 13.43
N GLY A 426 -43.70 38.88 13.44
CA GLY A 426 -44.99 39.16 14.10
C GLY A 426 -46.15 38.31 13.54
N ARG A 427 -47.30 38.31 14.24
CA ARG A 427 -48.69 37.87 13.86
C ARG A 427 -49.20 36.44 14.22
N GLY A 428 -50.44 36.40 14.76
CA GLY A 428 -51.32 35.23 15.01
C GLY A 428 -51.21 34.61 16.43
N ALA A 429 -52.04 34.85 17.45
CA ALA A 429 -53.53 34.89 17.60
C ALA A 429 -54.21 33.52 17.32
N GLY A 430 -55.03 32.90 18.20
CA GLY A 430 -55.78 33.42 19.37
C GLY A 430 -56.00 32.42 20.56
N PRO A 431 -57.11 32.53 21.34
CA PRO A 431 -57.17 32.34 22.82
C PRO A 431 -57.72 30.96 23.28
N ALA A 432 -57.97 30.57 24.55
CA ALA A 432 -58.21 31.23 25.86
C ALA A 432 -58.07 30.16 27.02
N PRO A 433 -58.50 30.36 28.29
CA PRO A 433 -58.58 31.54 29.18
C PRO A 433 -57.91 31.34 30.57
N GLU A 434 -58.05 32.36 31.43
CA GLU A 434 -57.85 32.47 32.90
C GLU A 434 -58.65 31.44 33.76
N ALA A 435 -58.54 31.30 35.10
CA ALA A 435 -57.53 31.55 36.16
C ALA A 435 -58.11 30.99 37.51
N ARG A 436 -57.46 31.28 38.66
CA ARG A 436 -57.73 30.79 40.04
C ARG A 436 -57.16 29.39 40.33
N GLY A 437 -56.53 29.09 41.47
CA GLY A 437 -56.29 29.90 42.67
C GLY A 437 -56.66 29.12 43.93
N GLY A 438 -55.68 28.52 44.61
CA GLY A 438 -55.91 27.75 45.84
C GLY A 438 -54.64 27.01 46.29
N GLY A 439 -54.06 27.40 47.42
CA GLY A 439 -52.87 26.76 47.99
C GLY A 439 -53.19 25.49 48.78
N GLY A 440 -52.24 24.56 48.83
CA GLY A 440 -52.39 23.30 49.57
C GLY A 440 -51.11 22.47 49.54
N THR A 441 -50.18 22.75 50.46
CA THR A 441 -48.87 22.09 50.53
C THR A 441 -48.96 20.75 51.27
N LEU A 442 -48.91 19.63 50.54
CA LEU A 442 -48.75 18.28 51.11
C LEU A 442 -47.73 17.45 50.29
N PRO A 443 -47.04 16.46 50.90
CA PRO A 443 -45.73 16.03 50.44
C PRO A 443 -45.76 15.07 49.25
N VAL A 444 -45.03 15.41 48.19
CA VAL A 444 -44.79 14.53 47.03
C VAL A 444 -43.78 13.45 47.40
N ARG A 445 -44.25 12.21 47.55
CA ARG A 445 -43.39 11.01 47.53
C ARG A 445 -42.66 10.91 46.19
N PRO A 446 -41.39 10.46 46.12
CA PRO A 446 -40.66 10.38 44.87
C PRO A 446 -41.29 9.34 43.93
N GLY A 447 -42.01 9.81 42.92
CA GLY A 447 -42.55 8.98 41.86
C GLY A 447 -41.41 8.32 41.09
N LYS A 448 -41.42 6.98 41.01
CA LYS A 448 -40.46 6.22 40.19
C LYS A 448 -40.53 6.73 38.75
N ALA A 449 -39.45 7.35 38.28
CA ALA A 449 -39.29 7.71 36.88
C ALA A 449 -39.37 6.44 36.02
N ARG A 450 -40.54 6.18 35.44
CA ARG A 450 -40.80 4.99 34.62
C ARG A 450 -40.05 5.19 33.31
N ARG A 451 -38.80 4.71 33.26
CA ARG A 451 -37.93 4.75 32.09
C ARG A 451 -38.60 3.95 30.97
N VAL A 452 -39.32 4.63 30.09
CA VAL A 452 -39.94 4.02 28.90
C VAL A 452 -38.80 3.64 27.96
N THR A 453 -38.31 2.42 28.12
CA THR A 453 -37.48 1.76 27.12
C THR A 453 -38.31 1.65 25.85
N ARG A 454 -37.95 2.45 24.83
CA ARG A 454 -38.54 2.36 23.50
C ARG A 454 -38.32 0.93 23.01
N ALA A 455 -39.40 0.16 22.89
CA ALA A 455 -39.31 -1.25 22.55
C ALA A 455 -38.53 -1.42 21.24
N ALA A 456 -37.57 -2.35 21.21
CA ALA A 456 -36.79 -2.64 20.02
C ALA A 456 -37.75 -2.98 18.87
N THR A 457 -37.49 -2.43 17.68
CA THR A 457 -38.33 -2.71 16.51
C THR A 457 -38.35 -4.21 16.22
N LEU A 458 -39.44 -4.73 15.64
CA LEU A 458 -39.57 -6.15 15.35
C LEU A 458 -38.37 -6.69 14.55
N ASN A 459 -37.87 -5.92 13.59
CA ASN A 459 -36.66 -6.22 12.82
C ASN A 459 -35.42 -6.35 13.71
N ALA A 460 -35.22 -5.43 14.66
CA ALA A 460 -34.09 -5.47 15.59
C ALA A 460 -34.19 -6.64 16.58
N ARG A 461 -35.40 -7.02 17.02
CA ARG A 461 -35.64 -8.20 17.86
C ARG A 461 -35.32 -9.50 17.11
N ILE A 462 -35.84 -9.66 15.89
CA ILE A 462 -35.56 -10.83 15.04
C ILE A 462 -34.06 -10.90 14.73
N ARG A 463 -33.44 -9.77 14.35
CA ARG A 463 -32.00 -9.70 14.11
C ARG A 463 -31.19 -10.14 15.34
N GLY A 464 -31.49 -9.60 16.52
CA GLY A 464 -30.78 -9.94 17.76
C GLY A 464 -30.91 -11.40 18.20
N ASP A 465 -32.06 -12.04 17.98
CA ASP A 465 -32.25 -13.49 18.25
C ASP A 465 -31.41 -14.33 17.27
N LEU A 466 -31.49 -14.06 15.97
CA LEU A 466 -30.71 -14.78 14.95
C LEU A 466 -29.19 -14.54 15.10
N GLU A 467 -28.75 -13.31 15.38
CA GLU A 467 -27.35 -13.02 15.71
C GLU A 467 -26.92 -13.72 17.01
N GLY A 468 -27.77 -13.74 18.03
CA GLY A 468 -27.52 -14.43 19.29
C GLY A 468 -27.19 -15.92 19.10
N ARG A 469 -27.98 -16.63 18.29
CA ARG A 469 -27.79 -18.07 17.99
C ARG A 469 -26.55 -18.36 17.15
N ILE A 470 -26.20 -17.46 16.22
CA ILE A 470 -24.98 -17.57 15.41
C ILE A 470 -23.74 -17.30 16.27
N LEU A 471 -23.77 -16.26 17.09
CA LEU A 471 -22.63 -15.80 17.88
C LEU A 471 -22.40 -16.66 19.14
N SER A 472 -23.43 -17.30 19.68
CA SER A 472 -23.32 -18.28 20.78
C SER A 472 -22.74 -19.63 20.32
N GLY A 473 -22.79 -19.92 19.01
CA GLY A 473 -22.44 -21.22 18.45
C GLY A 473 -23.58 -22.25 18.46
N GLU A 474 -24.79 -21.89 18.91
CA GLU A 474 -26.00 -22.72 18.75
C GLU A 474 -26.21 -23.10 17.27
N TRP A 475 -25.98 -22.14 16.37
CA TRP A 475 -25.95 -22.36 14.93
C TRP A 475 -24.50 -22.31 14.41
N PRO A 476 -23.80 -23.45 14.33
CA PRO A 476 -22.40 -23.49 13.92
C PRO A 476 -22.21 -23.14 12.43
N PRO A 477 -20.99 -22.77 12.00
CA PRO A 477 -20.63 -22.57 10.61
C PRO A 477 -21.17 -23.63 9.63
N GLY A 478 -21.97 -23.21 8.66
CA GLY A 478 -22.62 -24.11 7.69
C GLY A 478 -23.93 -24.74 8.14
N HIS A 479 -24.44 -24.43 9.34
CA HIS A 479 -25.79 -24.74 9.77
C HIS A 479 -26.81 -24.07 8.83
N ARG A 480 -27.89 -24.76 8.45
CA ARG A 480 -28.93 -24.18 7.59
C ARG A 480 -29.91 -23.38 8.43
N ILE A 481 -30.07 -22.11 8.12
CA ILE A 481 -31.03 -21.22 8.77
C ILE A 481 -32.44 -21.58 8.24
N PRO A 482 -33.48 -21.56 9.10
CA PRO A 482 -34.85 -21.80 8.66
C PRO A 482 -35.28 -20.88 7.51
N PHE A 483 -36.18 -21.37 6.65
CA PHE A 483 -36.65 -20.63 5.49
C PHE A 483 -37.42 -19.37 5.88
N GLU A 484 -37.48 -18.42 4.95
CA GLU A 484 -38.19 -17.15 5.15
C GLU A 484 -39.65 -17.34 5.55
N SER A 485 -40.33 -18.38 5.06
CA SER A 485 -41.68 -18.77 5.46
C SER A 485 -41.78 -19.25 6.91
N GLU A 486 -40.81 -20.04 7.37
CA GLU A 486 -40.77 -20.62 8.72
C GLU A 486 -40.47 -19.53 9.75
N LEU A 487 -39.48 -18.67 9.47
CA LEU A 487 -39.18 -17.49 10.28
C LEU A 487 -40.34 -16.48 10.29
N SER A 488 -41.05 -16.31 9.16
CA SER A 488 -42.23 -15.42 9.10
C SER A 488 -43.34 -15.89 10.04
N ALA A 489 -43.60 -17.20 10.07
CA ALA A 489 -44.55 -17.81 11.00
C ALA A 489 -44.06 -17.71 12.46
N LEU A 490 -42.80 -18.06 12.73
CA LEU A 490 -42.21 -18.04 14.07
C LEU A 490 -42.26 -16.66 14.74
N TYR A 491 -42.00 -15.59 13.97
CA TYR A 491 -42.00 -14.21 14.49
C TYR A 491 -43.27 -13.42 14.19
N GLY A 492 -44.30 -14.05 13.59
CA GLY A 492 -45.59 -13.41 13.27
C GLY A 492 -45.46 -12.19 12.36
N CYS A 493 -44.64 -12.26 11.31
CA CYS A 493 -44.28 -11.11 10.50
C CYS A 493 -44.25 -11.39 8.98
N SER A 494 -44.13 -10.34 8.17
CA SER A 494 -44.12 -10.49 6.70
C SER A 494 -42.83 -11.15 6.20
N ARG A 495 -42.89 -11.87 5.07
CA ARG A 495 -41.69 -12.40 4.40
C ARG A 495 -40.68 -11.29 4.07
N MET A 496 -41.15 -10.09 3.72
CA MET A 496 -40.30 -8.92 3.45
C MET A 496 -39.53 -8.46 4.70
N THR A 497 -40.15 -8.55 5.88
CA THR A 497 -39.53 -8.27 7.18
C THR A 497 -38.37 -9.24 7.46
N VAL A 498 -38.61 -10.54 7.30
CA VAL A 498 -37.57 -11.57 7.46
C VAL A 498 -36.47 -11.41 6.41
N ASN A 499 -36.83 -11.22 5.14
CA ASN A 499 -35.85 -11.05 4.05
C ASN A 499 -34.93 -9.85 4.30
N LYS A 500 -35.47 -8.73 4.82
CA LYS A 500 -34.67 -7.56 5.22
C LYS A 500 -33.71 -7.85 6.38
N VAL A 501 -34.11 -8.68 7.35
CA VAL A 501 -33.20 -9.14 8.42
C VAL A 501 -32.13 -10.07 7.87
N LEU A 502 -32.49 -11.09 7.10
CA LEU A 502 -31.53 -12.02 6.48
C LEU A 502 -30.57 -11.30 5.52
N ALA A 503 -31.03 -10.29 4.78
CA ALA A 503 -30.17 -9.43 3.97
C ALA A 503 -29.14 -8.69 4.84
N GLY A 504 -29.57 -8.08 5.95
CA GLY A 504 -28.66 -7.40 6.88
C GLY A 504 -27.71 -8.32 7.66
N LEU A 505 -28.04 -9.61 7.79
CA LEU A 505 -27.13 -10.65 8.32
C LEU A 505 -26.13 -11.13 7.27
N ALA A 506 -26.53 -11.19 6.00
CA ALA A 506 -25.67 -11.55 4.88
C ALA A 506 -24.68 -10.42 4.56
N GLU A 507 -25.15 -9.17 4.60
CA GLU A 507 -24.33 -7.96 4.52
C GLU A 507 -23.31 -7.88 5.68
N ALA A 508 -23.71 -8.31 6.88
CA ALA A 508 -22.81 -8.44 8.04
C ALA A 508 -21.89 -9.68 7.98
N GLY A 509 -21.93 -10.49 6.91
CA GLY A 509 -21.07 -11.66 6.73
C GLY A 509 -21.36 -12.84 7.67
N LEU A 510 -22.43 -12.80 8.46
CA LEU A 510 -22.80 -13.86 9.40
C LEU A 510 -23.47 -15.05 8.71
N ILE A 511 -24.06 -14.83 7.53
CA ILE A 511 -24.81 -15.84 6.78
C ILE A 511 -24.50 -15.78 5.28
N GLU A 512 -24.50 -16.93 4.61
CA GLU A 512 -24.45 -17.04 3.16
C GLU A 512 -25.84 -17.38 2.59
N ARG A 513 -26.29 -16.69 1.53
CA ARG A 513 -27.56 -16.97 0.85
C ARG A 513 -27.30 -17.73 -0.44
N ARG A 514 -27.80 -18.96 -0.55
CA ARG A 514 -27.62 -19.84 -1.72
C ARG A 514 -28.91 -19.95 -2.52
N ARG A 515 -28.87 -19.55 -3.79
CA ARG A 515 -30.03 -19.59 -4.70
C ARG A 515 -30.63 -21.00 -4.74
N ARG A 516 -31.94 -21.11 -4.44
CA ARG A 516 -32.72 -22.38 -4.33
C ARG A 516 -32.31 -23.35 -3.20
N ALA A 517 -31.24 -23.11 -2.46
CA ALA A 517 -30.81 -23.98 -1.34
C ALA A 517 -31.09 -23.39 0.06
N GLY A 518 -31.38 -22.09 0.15
CA GLY A 518 -31.71 -21.39 1.40
C GLY A 518 -30.56 -20.55 1.95
N SER A 519 -30.70 -20.12 3.20
CA SER A 519 -29.68 -19.37 3.94
C SER A 519 -28.93 -20.32 4.87
N PHE A 520 -27.62 -20.14 5.02
CA PHE A 520 -26.78 -20.92 5.92
C PHE A 520 -25.93 -19.97 6.75
N VAL A 521 -25.60 -20.33 7.99
CA VAL A 521 -24.57 -19.61 8.76
C VAL A 521 -23.28 -19.68 7.95
N ALA A 522 -22.65 -18.53 7.75
CA ALA A 522 -21.49 -18.44 6.88
C ALA A 522 -20.41 -19.40 7.39
N ARG A 523 -20.02 -20.36 6.55
CA ARG A 523 -18.75 -21.06 6.77
C ARG A 523 -17.66 -20.00 6.65
N PRO A 524 -16.69 -19.90 7.59
CA PRO A 524 -15.50 -19.09 7.38
C PRO A 524 -14.95 -19.39 5.99
N ALA A 525 -15.06 -18.40 5.10
CA ALA A 525 -14.66 -18.60 3.71
C ALA A 525 -13.18 -19.01 3.74
N ARG A 526 -12.86 -20.16 3.15
CA ARG A 526 -11.49 -20.65 3.09
C ARG A 526 -10.66 -19.58 2.41
N GLN A 527 -9.81 -18.93 3.21
CA GLN A 527 -9.19 -17.66 2.86
C GLN A 527 -8.31 -17.83 1.63
N SER A 528 -8.56 -17.03 0.61
CA SER A 528 -7.74 -17.00 -0.61
C SER A 528 -7.47 -15.57 -1.03
N ALA A 529 -6.65 -14.90 -0.22
CA ALA A 529 -5.73 -13.87 -0.69
C ALA A 529 -4.50 -13.80 0.27
N VAL A 530 -3.31 -13.84 -0.33
CA VAL A 530 -2.00 -13.50 0.25
C VAL A 530 -1.37 -14.45 1.28
N LEU A 531 -2.08 -15.01 2.26
CA LEU A 531 -1.50 -16.04 3.14
C LEU A 531 -2.57 -16.95 3.75
N GLN A 532 -2.52 -18.25 3.48
CA GLN A 532 -3.37 -19.19 4.22
C GLN A 532 -2.78 -19.38 5.62
N ILE A 533 -3.60 -19.19 6.65
CA ILE A 533 -3.26 -19.65 8.00
C ILE A 533 -3.26 -21.18 7.94
N PRO A 534 -2.12 -21.85 8.19
CA PRO A 534 -2.13 -23.28 8.27
C PRO A 534 -2.81 -23.69 9.57
N ASP A 535 -3.85 -24.50 9.44
CA ASP A 535 -4.07 -25.54 10.43
C ASP A 535 -2.82 -26.44 10.36
N ILE A 536 -1.91 -26.31 11.33
CA ILE A 536 -0.60 -26.98 11.30
C ILE A 536 -0.72 -28.51 11.07
N PRO A 537 -1.70 -29.24 11.64
CA PRO A 537 -1.98 -30.62 11.24
C PRO A 537 -2.24 -30.77 9.75
N SER A 538 -3.20 -30.03 9.20
CA SER A 538 -3.55 -30.06 7.77
C SER A 538 -2.36 -29.77 6.85
N GLU A 539 -1.42 -28.90 7.24
CA GLU A 539 -0.23 -28.63 6.44
C GLU A 539 0.81 -29.76 6.49
N ILE A 540 1.05 -30.34 7.67
CA ILE A 540 1.96 -31.48 7.84
C ILE A 540 1.41 -32.69 7.07
N GLU A 541 0.10 -32.94 7.16
CA GLU A 541 -0.61 -33.99 6.44
C GLU A 541 -0.61 -33.76 4.91
N ALA A 542 -0.80 -32.52 4.45
CA ALA A 542 -0.73 -32.17 3.01
C ALA A 542 0.68 -32.34 2.42
N ARG A 543 1.72 -32.37 3.25
CA ARG A 543 3.11 -32.69 2.88
C ARG A 543 3.41 -34.20 2.97
N GLY A 544 2.43 -35.04 3.31
CA GLY A 544 2.55 -36.49 3.43
C GLY A 544 3.20 -36.99 4.72
N ALA A 545 3.42 -36.10 5.70
CA ALA A 545 4.05 -36.44 6.98
C ALA A 545 3.00 -36.73 8.06
N ARG A 546 3.34 -37.56 9.06
CA ARG A 546 2.43 -37.82 10.18
C ARG A 546 2.48 -36.71 11.22
N TYR A 547 1.32 -36.15 11.53
CA TYR A 547 1.16 -35.13 12.57
C TYR A 547 1.20 -35.71 13.98
N ALA A 548 1.88 -35.02 14.89
CA ALA A 548 1.68 -35.18 16.34
C ALA A 548 1.76 -33.84 17.08
N LEU A 549 1.10 -33.76 18.23
CA LEU A 549 1.04 -32.59 19.12
C LEU A 549 1.70 -32.91 20.46
N GLU A 550 2.50 -31.98 20.97
CA GLU A 550 2.93 -31.95 22.37
C GLU A 550 2.50 -30.64 23.02
N LEU A 551 1.67 -30.72 24.06
CA LEU A 551 1.32 -29.57 24.90
C LEU A 551 2.44 -29.36 25.94
N VAL A 552 3.23 -28.31 25.77
CA VAL A 552 4.40 -28.02 26.63
C VAL A 552 4.02 -27.21 27.86
N ALA A 553 3.07 -26.28 27.72
CA ALA A 553 2.55 -25.50 28.85
C ALA A 553 1.09 -25.12 28.64
N ARG A 554 0.36 -25.08 29.75
CA ARG A 554 -1.00 -24.55 29.86
C ARG A 554 -1.10 -23.79 31.17
N ARG A 555 -1.51 -22.51 31.13
CA ARG A 555 -1.67 -21.66 32.32
C ARG A 555 -2.87 -20.74 32.15
N GLU A 556 -3.69 -20.63 33.16
CA GLU A 556 -4.71 -19.56 33.25
C GLU A 556 -4.12 -18.41 34.07
N ARG A 557 -4.14 -17.20 33.53
CA ARG A 557 -3.53 -16.02 34.15
C ARG A 557 -4.21 -14.72 33.71
N PRO A 558 -4.16 -13.65 34.51
CA PRO A 558 -4.55 -12.33 34.04
C PRO A 558 -3.60 -11.83 32.93
N ALA A 559 -4.13 -10.97 32.06
CA ALA A 559 -3.35 -10.19 31.11
C ALA A 559 -2.44 -9.18 31.84
N GLY A 560 -1.16 -9.16 31.49
CA GLY A 560 -0.16 -8.22 31.97
C GLY A 560 -0.20 -6.89 31.22
N ALA A 561 0.36 -5.84 31.83
CA ALA A 561 0.27 -4.47 31.30
C ALA A 561 1.36 -4.07 30.28
N ALA A 562 2.32 -4.96 29.96
CA ALA A 562 3.59 -4.56 29.33
C ALA A 562 4.10 -5.43 28.17
N GLU A 563 3.43 -6.53 27.80
CA GLU A 563 3.92 -7.40 26.71
C GLU A 563 3.36 -7.02 25.33
N PRO A 564 4.19 -6.92 24.27
CA PRO A 564 3.71 -6.67 22.92
C PRO A 564 2.72 -7.72 22.40
N ALA A 565 2.81 -8.97 22.88
CA ALA A 565 1.84 -10.03 22.59
C ALA A 565 0.42 -9.65 23.06
N GLU A 566 0.33 -8.98 24.21
CA GLU A 566 -0.89 -8.71 24.97
C GLU A 566 -1.54 -7.37 24.63
N SER A 567 -0.97 -6.59 23.71
CA SER A 567 -1.43 -5.24 23.34
C SER A 567 -2.86 -5.13 22.77
N GLY A 568 -3.59 -6.25 22.64
CA GLY A 568 -5.00 -6.30 22.24
C GLY A 568 -5.94 -6.80 23.35
N PHE A 569 -5.43 -7.11 24.54
CA PHE A 569 -6.21 -7.62 25.67
C PHE A 569 -6.36 -6.55 26.75
N THR A 570 -7.50 -6.52 27.43
CA THR A 570 -7.72 -5.62 28.57
C THR A 570 -6.82 -6.05 29.73
N PRO A 571 -5.99 -5.17 30.32
CA PRO A 571 -5.15 -5.52 31.46
C PRO A 571 -5.97 -6.13 32.60
N GLY A 572 -5.49 -7.23 33.17
CA GLY A 572 -6.18 -7.99 34.22
C GLY A 572 -7.24 -8.99 33.74
N GLN A 573 -7.65 -8.98 32.46
CA GLN A 573 -8.66 -9.94 31.97
C GLN A 573 -8.09 -11.38 31.95
N PRO A 574 -8.91 -12.42 32.16
CA PRO A 574 -8.44 -13.80 32.19
C PRO A 574 -8.03 -14.29 30.79
N LEU A 575 -6.80 -14.77 30.67
CA LEU A 575 -6.23 -15.39 29.48
C LEU A 575 -5.87 -16.84 29.76
N LEU A 576 -6.07 -17.70 28.76
CA LEU A 576 -5.46 -19.02 28.69
C LEU A 576 -4.20 -18.91 27.83
N ASP A 577 -3.05 -19.16 28.47
CA ASP A 577 -1.71 -19.16 27.89
C ASP A 577 -1.29 -20.60 27.60
N LEU A 578 -1.02 -20.88 26.32
CA LEU A 578 -0.71 -22.19 25.78
C LEU A 578 0.62 -22.15 25.04
N THR A 579 1.45 -23.17 25.27
CA THR A 579 2.66 -23.43 24.49
C THR A 579 2.59 -24.83 23.93
N CYS A 580 2.64 -24.96 22.60
CA CYS A 580 2.57 -26.25 21.90
C CYS A 580 3.81 -26.45 21.01
N ARG A 581 4.24 -27.71 20.90
CA ARG A 581 5.20 -28.15 19.88
C ARG A 581 4.47 -29.07 18.91
N HIS A 582 4.60 -28.76 17.62
CA HIS A 582 4.02 -29.52 16.53
C HIS A 582 5.11 -30.37 15.89
N LEU A 583 4.81 -31.65 15.67
CA LEU A 583 5.75 -32.63 15.14
C LEU A 583 5.30 -33.10 13.75
N ALA A 584 6.27 -33.25 12.84
CA ALA A 584 6.13 -33.95 11.57
C ALA A 584 7.03 -35.19 11.59
N ASP A 585 6.44 -36.38 11.50
CA ASP A 585 7.12 -37.69 11.65
C ASP A 585 8.05 -37.76 12.87
N GLY A 586 7.56 -37.25 14.01
CA GLY A 586 8.28 -37.24 15.29
C GLY A 586 9.37 -36.19 15.44
N ARG A 587 9.61 -35.34 14.43
CA ARG A 587 10.58 -34.23 14.49
C ARG A 587 9.88 -32.89 14.70
N PRO A 588 10.45 -31.94 15.49
CA PRO A 588 9.89 -30.60 15.64
C PRO A 588 9.72 -29.89 14.29
N PHE A 589 8.50 -29.40 14.03
CA PHE A 589 8.15 -28.66 12.83
C PHE A 589 7.86 -27.18 13.16
N ALA A 590 7.05 -26.96 14.18
CA ALA A 590 6.66 -25.63 14.63
C ALA A 590 6.52 -25.52 16.15
N TRP A 591 6.73 -24.31 16.66
CA TRP A 591 6.51 -23.91 18.04
C TRP A 591 5.41 -22.86 18.10
N GLU A 592 4.34 -23.10 18.85
CA GLU A 592 3.19 -22.21 18.97
C GLU A 592 3.09 -21.63 20.38
N GLU A 593 3.10 -20.31 20.49
CA GLU A 593 2.85 -19.53 21.71
C GLU A 593 1.50 -18.82 21.53
N ARG A 594 0.47 -19.19 22.30
CA ARG A 594 -0.91 -18.69 22.11
C ARG A 594 -1.52 -18.16 23.39
N LEU A 595 -2.22 -17.04 23.25
CA LEU A 595 -3.11 -16.47 24.26
C LEU A 595 -4.56 -16.52 23.75
N ILE A 596 -5.49 -16.98 24.57
CA ILE A 596 -6.94 -16.99 24.29
C ILE A 596 -7.65 -16.19 25.38
N SER A 597 -8.53 -15.27 25.00
CA SER A 597 -9.38 -14.54 25.95
C SER A 597 -10.44 -15.47 26.52
N LEU A 598 -10.38 -15.76 27.82
CA LEU A 598 -11.40 -16.58 28.50
C LEU A 598 -12.71 -15.81 28.75
N ALA A 599 -12.66 -14.47 28.70
CA ALA A 599 -13.87 -13.65 28.67
C ALA A 599 -14.63 -13.82 27.34
N ALA A 600 -13.90 -13.81 26.21
CA ALA A 600 -14.48 -13.89 24.88
C ALA A 600 -14.78 -15.33 24.42
N VAL A 601 -14.00 -16.30 24.92
CA VAL A 601 -14.07 -17.73 24.58
C VAL A 601 -14.01 -18.59 25.87
N PRO A 602 -15.05 -18.57 26.73
CA PRO A 602 -15.02 -19.30 28.00
C PRO A 602 -14.82 -20.82 27.84
N ALA A 603 -15.37 -21.40 26.77
CA ALA A 603 -15.26 -22.83 26.46
C ALA A 603 -13.81 -23.31 26.25
N ALA A 604 -12.85 -22.41 25.99
CA ALA A 604 -11.43 -22.78 25.91
C ALA A 604 -10.87 -23.28 27.26
N ALA A 605 -11.42 -22.85 28.41
CA ALA A 605 -11.02 -23.35 29.72
C ALA A 605 -11.32 -24.86 29.90
N ALA A 606 -12.35 -25.39 29.23
CA ALA A 606 -12.69 -26.82 29.30
C ALA A 606 -12.08 -27.67 28.17
N ALA A 607 -11.42 -27.05 27.18
CA ALA A 607 -10.94 -27.75 26.00
C ALA A 607 -9.65 -28.57 26.26
N ASP A 608 -9.59 -29.76 25.65
CA ASP A 608 -8.43 -30.65 25.68
C ASP A 608 -7.43 -30.29 24.57
N PHE A 609 -6.51 -29.38 24.90
CA PHE A 609 -5.41 -28.95 24.04
C PHE A 609 -4.19 -29.90 24.04
N ALA A 610 -4.25 -31.06 24.71
CA ALA A 610 -3.25 -32.11 24.55
C ALA A 610 -3.61 -33.02 23.36
N ARG A 611 -4.90 -33.19 23.07
CA ARG A 611 -5.39 -34.00 21.94
C ARG A 611 -5.73 -33.19 20.69
N VAL A 612 -6.29 -31.99 20.82
CA VAL A 612 -6.67 -31.13 19.68
C VAL A 612 -5.89 -29.82 19.72
N PRO A 613 -5.12 -29.44 18.68
CA PRO A 613 -4.37 -28.20 18.71
C PRO A 613 -5.29 -26.98 18.86
N PRO A 614 -4.87 -25.93 19.60
CA PRO A 614 -5.75 -24.80 19.87
C PRO A 614 -6.12 -24.01 18.61
N GLY A 615 -5.24 -23.95 17.60
CA GLY A 615 -5.60 -23.42 16.28
C GLY A 615 -6.75 -24.17 15.62
N THR A 616 -6.65 -25.50 15.54
CA THR A 616 -7.67 -26.41 15.00
C THR A 616 -8.99 -26.31 15.76
N TRP A 617 -8.91 -26.26 17.08
CA TRP A 617 -10.09 -26.17 17.95
C TRP A 617 -10.81 -24.83 17.77
N LEU A 618 -10.10 -23.70 17.79
CA LEU A 618 -10.67 -22.37 17.60
C LEU A 618 -11.37 -22.24 16.24
N LEU A 619 -10.75 -22.76 15.17
CA LEU A 619 -11.34 -22.76 13.82
C LEU A 619 -12.66 -23.55 13.71
N ARG A 620 -12.88 -24.54 14.59
CA ARG A 620 -14.10 -25.37 14.60
C ARG A 620 -15.21 -24.83 15.51
N HIS A 621 -14.86 -24.07 16.56
CA HIS A 621 -15.81 -23.71 17.62
C HIS A 621 -16.08 -22.21 17.76
N VAL A 622 -15.23 -21.32 17.22
CA VAL A 622 -15.32 -19.87 17.51
C VAL A 622 -15.49 -19.05 16.23
N PRO A 623 -16.65 -18.39 16.03
CA PRO A 623 -16.82 -17.44 14.95
C PRO A 623 -15.97 -16.18 15.21
N TRP A 624 -15.35 -15.66 14.17
CA TRP A 624 -14.50 -14.48 14.21
C TRP A 624 -14.73 -13.63 12.95
N THR A 625 -14.53 -12.32 13.06
CA THR A 625 -14.87 -11.33 12.01
C THR A 625 -13.66 -10.71 11.35
N GLU A 626 -12.54 -10.61 12.07
CA GLU A 626 -11.33 -9.94 11.60
C GLU A 626 -10.07 -10.70 12.07
N ALA A 627 -9.01 -10.70 11.27
CA ALA A 627 -7.71 -11.21 11.68
C ALA A 627 -6.58 -10.39 11.03
N SER A 628 -5.47 -10.24 11.74
CA SER A 628 -4.27 -9.52 11.31
C SER A 628 -3.07 -10.44 11.43
N HIS A 629 -2.19 -10.41 10.43
CA HIS A 629 -0.98 -11.23 10.35
C HIS A 629 0.26 -10.34 10.32
N ARG A 630 1.35 -10.82 10.91
CA ARG A 630 2.69 -10.27 10.77
C ARG A 630 3.69 -11.40 10.62
N ILE A 631 4.47 -11.36 9.54
CA ILE A 631 5.45 -12.39 9.20
C ILE A 631 6.84 -11.77 9.37
N THR A 632 7.74 -12.45 10.07
CA THR A 632 9.13 -12.01 10.25
C THR A 632 10.10 -13.18 10.16
N ALA A 633 11.31 -12.92 9.65
CA ALA A 633 12.43 -13.84 9.83
C ALA A 633 13.07 -13.59 11.20
N ILE A 634 13.37 -14.67 11.94
CA ILE A 634 14.06 -14.60 13.24
C ILE A 634 15.15 -15.67 13.32
N ASN A 635 16.16 -15.45 14.16
CA ASN A 635 17.17 -16.45 14.49
C ASN A 635 16.81 -17.16 15.82
N ALA A 636 17.01 -18.47 15.87
CA ALA A 636 16.66 -19.30 17.02
C ALA A 636 17.60 -19.03 18.22
N ALA A 637 17.12 -18.26 19.19
CA ALA A 637 17.76 -18.12 20.51
C ALA A 637 17.71 -19.45 21.29
N ALA A 638 18.58 -19.62 22.29
CA ALA A 638 18.86 -20.92 22.93
C ALA A 638 17.63 -21.74 23.40
N ARG A 639 16.55 -21.12 23.89
CA ARG A 639 15.30 -21.83 24.24
C ARG A 639 14.61 -22.40 23.00
N LEU A 640 14.44 -21.57 21.97
CA LEU A 640 13.77 -21.92 20.73
C LEU A 640 14.59 -22.92 19.90
N ALA A 641 15.92 -22.76 19.88
CA ALA A 641 16.85 -23.69 19.23
C ALA A 641 16.70 -25.12 19.80
N ARG A 642 16.68 -25.27 21.13
CA ARG A 642 16.40 -26.58 21.78
C ARG A 642 14.98 -27.07 21.52
N ALA A 643 13.99 -26.18 21.54
CA ALA A 643 12.58 -26.56 21.35
C ALA A 643 12.32 -27.12 19.94
N LEU A 644 12.93 -26.51 18.92
CA LEU A 644 12.78 -26.86 17.51
C LEU A 644 13.85 -27.82 16.97
N ASP A 645 14.79 -28.28 17.79
CA ASP A 645 15.95 -29.09 17.37
C ASP A 645 16.76 -28.44 16.23
N LEU A 646 17.18 -27.18 16.47
CA LEU A 646 17.96 -26.35 15.56
C LEU A 646 19.30 -25.96 16.21
N PRO A 647 20.35 -25.68 15.41
CA PRO A 647 21.55 -25.03 15.92
C PRO A 647 21.22 -23.63 16.48
N LEU A 648 22.02 -23.16 17.44
CA LEU A 648 21.90 -21.80 17.96
C LEU A 648 22.06 -20.78 16.81
N GLY A 649 21.09 -19.88 16.67
CA GLY A 649 21.05 -18.91 15.58
C GLY A 649 20.44 -19.44 14.27
N GLY A 650 19.97 -20.69 14.22
CA GLY A 650 19.28 -21.26 13.06
C GLY A 650 18.10 -20.41 12.60
N ALA A 651 17.88 -20.32 11.29
CA ALA A 651 16.83 -19.47 10.72
C ALA A 651 15.44 -20.05 10.98
N CYS A 652 14.52 -19.20 11.43
CA CYS A 652 13.11 -19.52 11.61
C CYS A 652 12.22 -18.47 10.95
N LEU A 653 11.03 -18.90 10.55
CA LEU A 653 9.96 -18.01 10.12
C LEU A 653 8.94 -17.87 11.25
N ALA A 654 8.70 -16.65 11.71
CA ALA A 654 7.69 -16.34 12.71
C ALA A 654 6.44 -15.75 12.05
N VAL A 655 5.28 -16.30 12.38
CA VAL A 655 3.95 -15.84 11.96
C VAL A 655 3.17 -15.46 13.21
N GLU A 656 3.02 -14.17 13.44
CA GLU A 656 2.17 -13.62 14.48
C GLU A 656 0.77 -13.35 13.92
N ARG A 657 -0.27 -13.67 14.69
CA ARG A 657 -1.67 -13.45 14.32
C ARG A 657 -2.49 -12.92 15.50
N ARG A 658 -3.37 -11.96 15.23
CA ARG A 658 -4.49 -11.58 16.11
C ARG A 658 -5.81 -11.86 15.42
N THR A 659 -6.81 -12.19 16.20
CA THR A 659 -8.16 -12.52 15.72
C THR A 659 -9.20 -11.84 16.60
N TRP A 660 -10.19 -11.22 15.99
CA TRP A 660 -11.24 -10.45 16.66
C TRP A 660 -12.64 -10.89 16.24
N ARG A 661 -13.63 -10.58 17.08
CA ARG A 661 -15.07 -10.70 16.82
C ARG A 661 -15.74 -9.39 17.22
N GLY A 662 -16.21 -8.60 16.26
CA GLY A 662 -16.89 -7.32 16.54
C GLY A 662 -16.02 -6.31 17.31
N GLY A 663 -14.70 -6.33 17.12
CA GLY A 663 -13.74 -5.50 17.84
C GLY A 663 -13.19 -6.11 19.14
N GLU A 664 -13.78 -7.18 19.67
CA GLU A 664 -13.27 -7.93 20.82
C GLU A 664 -12.13 -8.88 20.41
N THR A 665 -10.96 -8.82 21.05
CA THR A 665 -9.84 -9.72 20.76
C THR A 665 -10.07 -11.11 21.33
N LEU A 666 -10.20 -12.10 20.44
CA LEU A 666 -10.41 -13.51 20.80
C LEU A 666 -9.10 -14.22 21.18
N THR A 667 -8.08 -14.06 20.34
CA THR A 667 -6.79 -14.76 20.49
C THR A 667 -5.64 -14.00 19.85
N TYR A 668 -4.47 -14.11 20.46
CA TYR A 668 -3.18 -13.83 19.87
C TYR A 668 -2.41 -15.15 19.74
N VAL A 669 -1.66 -15.32 18.66
CA VAL A 669 -0.74 -16.45 18.51
C VAL A 669 0.53 -16.03 17.80
N ARG A 670 1.64 -16.65 18.18
CA ARG A 670 2.94 -16.59 17.51
C ARG A 670 3.37 -18.01 17.19
N GLN A 671 3.30 -18.38 15.92
CA GLN A 671 3.76 -19.66 15.39
C GLN A 671 5.15 -19.47 14.80
N ILE A 672 6.10 -20.34 15.16
CA ILE A 672 7.50 -20.24 14.75
C ILE A 672 7.91 -21.55 14.11
N PHE A 673 8.18 -21.49 12.81
CA PHE A 673 8.51 -22.64 11.97
C PHE A 673 10.02 -22.67 11.69
N ARG A 674 10.60 -23.88 11.54
CA ARG A 674 12.00 -24.02 11.14
C ARG A 674 12.18 -23.60 9.69
N GLY A 675 13.16 -22.75 9.38
CA GLY A 675 13.41 -22.26 8.02
C GLY A 675 13.98 -23.30 7.05
N ASP A 676 14.41 -24.47 7.54
CA ASP A 676 14.92 -25.58 6.72
C ASP A 676 13.83 -26.55 6.25
N THR A 677 12.71 -26.65 6.97
CA THR A 677 11.55 -27.50 6.60
C THR A 677 10.33 -26.69 6.16
N TYR A 678 10.25 -25.40 6.51
CA TYR A 678 9.10 -24.55 6.24
C TYR A 678 9.41 -23.44 5.24
N SER A 679 8.82 -23.54 4.05
CA SER A 679 8.69 -22.45 3.09
C SER A 679 7.24 -21.99 3.01
N LEU A 680 7.05 -20.68 2.87
CA LEU A 680 5.76 -20.02 2.81
C LEU A 680 5.58 -19.42 1.41
N GLY A 681 4.64 -19.95 0.63
CA GLY A 681 4.45 -19.56 -0.76
C GLY A 681 2.96 -19.42 -1.11
N ALA A 682 2.64 -18.42 -1.92
CA ALA A 682 1.31 -18.23 -2.48
C ALA A 682 1.38 -18.35 -4.01
N ARG A 683 0.48 -19.14 -4.59
CA ARG A 683 0.30 -19.24 -6.04
C ARG A 683 -1.06 -18.66 -6.40
N PHE A 684 -1.05 -17.60 -7.19
CA PHE A 684 -2.25 -16.93 -7.66
C PHE A 684 -2.56 -17.40 -9.08
N SER A 685 -3.81 -17.79 -9.31
CA SER A 685 -4.42 -17.90 -10.62
C SER A 685 -5.54 -16.85 -10.70
N PRO A 686 -5.83 -16.27 -11.88
CA PRO A 686 -6.94 -15.32 -12.05
C PRO A 686 -8.30 -15.88 -11.61
#